data_AF-A0A8H7SGA4-F1
#
_entry.id   AF-A0A8H7SGA4-F1
#
_cell.length_a   1.000
_cell.length_b   1.000
_cell.length_c   1.000
_cell.angle_alpha   90.00
_cell.angle_beta   90.00
_cell.angle_gamma   90.00
#
_symmetry.space_group_name_H-M   'P 1'
#
loop_
_entity.id
_entity.type
_entity.pdbx_description
1 polymer ?
#
loop_
_entity_poly.entity_id
_entity_poly.type
_entity_poly.pdbx_seq_one_letter_code
_entity_poly.pdbx_strand_id
1 'polypeptide(L)'
;LKIDTDEYSGIVIDNYFKAMELGKNEAIERFPRLLELIERYPANGPHFKSKAKSFGPTWMYIRWIPQMVAILDNPIAEYVFPALYQIAKIYPKALYYAFSISYEHYMAVYDTLERQAQKRVSKIAAAVKSELMGRFILELRRLTNPEHLVVGLIDLLQDAINNGDIDKNFVKVNYHTFEQLLMNPNSNKDLGSIPKDFAILHSSFFLDLFGRNGSKLNKLNTRTMQRLKKYYQDHIKEKNKSSKPDNQLMSYSPFLAEFQGIELDEDLEIPGQYTGYRMPHPEEHVKVVNFDQRLLVLSSQRKPKRLRIHGSDERDHNFLVKGGEDLRLDQRIEQLFVTMNDILHGNPYCARHNVTIRTYKVVPMATDVGMIEWVNDTLPLQACLNSIEPRISAKARNGYVDLITRYHGDPRLTSSYNKMYNTERDRIVTHFHKCQSVIRADLLREYFLRLAASPEAFLHIRDDFVHSLSATSISGYILGIGDRHLENFLVDLNSGQLIPIDFGHAFGSATELLPVAELIPFRLTRQLTSVCEPIGIAGMLETPMIQILQTFQENKNTLLNSMDVFIKEPLLDWRKIAMREAKRQSRFIFSFLKAPESGGSTAELTSDNSGSGQSSGTRGASSSRNNTSTGSRNSSSTTLDQEIAWYPQQKLETARNKLSLENPGYTMAQSVLRNSLLKGFHSQIEKVAKGEPEYNIRARVGEKCASVQEQVRCLIDLATDPALLGRTYSGWSPTL
;
A
#
# COMPACT_ATOMS: atom_id res chain seq x y z
N LEU A 1 -33.88 -24.83 -18.01
CA LEU A 1 -32.75 -25.70 -18.37
C LEU A 1 -31.94 -25.95 -17.11
N LYS A 2 -31.86 -27.19 -16.60
CA LYS A 2 -30.86 -27.54 -15.58
C LYS A 2 -29.55 -27.69 -16.33
N ILE A 3 -28.66 -26.70 -16.22
CA ILE A 3 -27.33 -26.77 -16.80
C ILE A 3 -26.51 -27.71 -15.92
N ASP A 4 -25.93 -28.76 -16.51
CA ASP A 4 -24.91 -29.55 -15.84
C ASP A 4 -23.68 -28.65 -15.63
N THR A 5 -23.40 -28.33 -14.37
CA THR A 5 -22.32 -27.40 -14.02
C THR A 5 -20.94 -27.97 -14.28
N ASP A 6 -20.80 -29.30 -14.25
CA ASP A 6 -19.54 -29.96 -14.56
C ASP A 6 -19.31 -29.98 -16.08
N GLU A 7 -20.34 -30.24 -16.87
CA GLU A 7 -20.26 -30.11 -18.33
C GLU A 7 -19.94 -28.68 -18.76
N TYR A 8 -20.65 -27.70 -18.17
CA TYR A 8 -20.43 -26.29 -18.46
C TYR A 8 -19.01 -25.83 -18.10
N SER A 9 -18.48 -26.26 -16.95
CA SER A 9 -17.12 -25.89 -16.54
C SER A 9 -16.04 -26.53 -17.43
N GLY A 10 -16.24 -27.76 -17.91
CA GLY A 10 -15.38 -28.37 -18.93
C GLY A 10 -15.34 -27.56 -20.23
N ILE A 11 -16.50 -27.14 -20.73
CA ILE A 11 -16.62 -26.29 -21.94
C ILE A 11 -15.93 -24.94 -21.74
N VAL A 12 -16.08 -24.32 -20.56
CA VAL A 12 -15.40 -23.06 -20.23
C VAL A 12 -13.89 -23.23 -20.29
N ILE A 13 -13.34 -24.29 -19.67
CA ILE A 13 -11.90 -24.58 -19.71
C ILE A 13 -11.42 -24.68 -21.17
N ASP A 14 -12.08 -25.49 -22.00
CA ASP A 14 -11.69 -25.67 -23.41
C ASP A 14 -11.65 -24.36 -24.20
N ASN A 15 -12.71 -23.54 -24.07
CA ASN A 15 -12.82 -22.30 -24.82
C ASN A 15 -11.82 -21.24 -24.36
N TYR A 16 -11.53 -21.16 -23.05
CA TYR A 16 -10.52 -20.23 -22.56
C TYR A 16 -9.12 -20.60 -23.02
N PHE A 17 -8.72 -21.87 -22.91
CA PHE A 17 -7.42 -22.32 -23.41
C PHE A 17 -7.28 -22.06 -24.91
N LYS A 18 -8.31 -22.36 -25.71
CA LYS A 18 -8.32 -22.04 -27.15
C LYS A 18 -8.22 -20.55 -27.43
N ALA A 19 -8.93 -19.71 -26.67
CA ALA A 19 -8.85 -18.26 -26.82
C ALA A 19 -7.46 -17.71 -26.46
N MET A 20 -6.81 -18.27 -25.43
CA MET A 20 -5.43 -17.97 -25.07
C MET A 20 -4.46 -18.40 -26.18
N GLU A 21 -4.62 -19.59 -26.76
CA GLU A 21 -3.80 -20.04 -27.91
C GLU A 21 -3.91 -19.11 -29.12
N LEU A 22 -5.08 -18.50 -29.33
CA LEU A 22 -5.32 -17.49 -30.36
C LEU A 22 -4.82 -16.08 -29.99
N GLY A 23 -4.17 -15.92 -28.84
CA GLY A 23 -3.62 -14.63 -28.39
C GLY A 23 -4.65 -13.60 -27.93
N LYS A 24 -5.83 -14.04 -27.46
CA LYS A 24 -6.86 -13.12 -26.95
C LYS A 24 -6.53 -12.65 -25.53
N ASN A 25 -6.17 -11.37 -25.39
CA ASN A 25 -5.81 -10.76 -24.10
C ASN A 25 -6.90 -10.93 -23.03
N GLU A 26 -8.19 -10.78 -23.38
CA GLU A 26 -9.29 -10.97 -22.42
C GLU A 26 -9.32 -12.36 -21.77
N ALA A 27 -8.89 -13.40 -22.50
CA ALA A 27 -8.83 -14.75 -21.97
C ALA A 27 -7.64 -14.92 -21.00
N ILE A 28 -6.50 -14.29 -21.32
CA ILE A 28 -5.34 -14.23 -20.43
C ILE A 28 -5.70 -13.50 -19.14
N GLU A 29 -6.40 -12.36 -19.23
CA GLU A 29 -6.80 -11.55 -18.07
C GLU A 29 -7.73 -12.28 -17.09
N ARG A 30 -8.45 -13.27 -17.59
CA ARG A 30 -9.43 -14.05 -16.84
C ARG A 30 -8.92 -15.44 -16.47
N PHE A 31 -7.67 -15.77 -16.75
CA PHE A 31 -7.07 -17.06 -16.38
C PHE A 31 -7.29 -17.44 -14.91
N PRO A 32 -7.18 -16.53 -13.93
CA PRO A 32 -7.44 -16.88 -12.52
C PRO A 32 -8.87 -17.37 -12.24
N ARG A 33 -9.85 -17.01 -13.09
CA ARG A 33 -11.21 -17.58 -13.00
C ARG A 33 -11.23 -19.07 -13.28
N LEU A 34 -10.30 -19.57 -14.11
CA LEU A 34 -10.14 -21.01 -14.31
C LEU A 34 -9.62 -21.69 -13.04
N LEU A 35 -8.76 -21.02 -12.27
CA LEU A 35 -8.28 -21.54 -10.98
C LEU A 35 -9.43 -21.66 -9.97
N GLU A 36 -10.27 -20.64 -9.87
CA GLU A 36 -11.49 -20.71 -9.03
C GLU A 36 -12.49 -21.76 -9.54
N LEU A 37 -12.59 -21.92 -10.86
CA LEU A 37 -13.52 -22.88 -11.47
C LEU A 37 -13.13 -24.32 -11.13
N ILE A 38 -11.85 -24.68 -11.20
CA ILE A 38 -11.38 -26.01 -10.82
C ILE A 38 -11.39 -26.24 -9.30
N GLU A 39 -11.32 -25.17 -8.51
CA GLU A 39 -11.51 -25.25 -7.06
C GLU A 39 -12.96 -25.56 -6.71
N ARG A 40 -13.92 -24.91 -7.40
CA ARG A 40 -15.36 -25.10 -7.17
C ARG A 40 -15.90 -26.39 -7.79
N TYR A 41 -15.37 -26.80 -8.94
CA TYR A 41 -15.78 -27.97 -9.71
C TYR A 41 -14.57 -28.91 -9.93
N PRO A 42 -14.10 -29.59 -8.87
CA PRO A 42 -12.84 -30.36 -8.91
C PRO A 42 -12.89 -31.56 -9.86
N ALA A 43 -14.09 -32.03 -10.27
CA ALA A 43 -14.26 -33.07 -11.27
C ALA A 43 -13.55 -32.76 -12.60
N ASN A 44 -13.44 -31.48 -12.96
CA ASN A 44 -12.74 -31.03 -14.17
C ASN A 44 -11.25 -30.71 -13.96
N GLY A 45 -10.70 -30.89 -12.76
CA GLY A 45 -9.28 -30.70 -12.47
C GLY A 45 -8.35 -31.52 -13.37
N PRO A 46 -8.59 -32.83 -13.59
CA PRO A 46 -7.80 -33.64 -14.51
C PRO A 46 -7.85 -33.15 -15.97
N HIS A 47 -9.00 -32.64 -16.42
CA HIS A 47 -9.16 -32.04 -17.75
C HIS A 47 -8.32 -30.76 -17.87
N PHE A 48 -8.42 -29.86 -16.90
CA PHE A 48 -7.56 -28.67 -16.82
C PHE A 48 -6.08 -29.03 -16.83
N LYS A 49 -5.66 -30.03 -16.04
CA LYS A 49 -4.28 -30.51 -15.97
C LYS A 49 -3.76 -30.99 -17.33
N SER A 50 -4.61 -31.70 -18.08
CA SER A 50 -4.28 -32.15 -19.44
C SER A 50 -4.05 -30.96 -20.37
N LYS A 51 -4.96 -29.98 -20.36
CA LYS A 51 -4.84 -28.74 -21.15
C LYS A 51 -3.63 -27.90 -20.77
N ALA A 52 -3.40 -27.68 -19.47
CA ALA A 52 -2.26 -26.96 -18.94
C ALA A 52 -0.93 -27.61 -19.34
N LYS A 53 -0.89 -28.95 -19.43
CA LYS A 53 0.30 -29.68 -19.88
C LYS A 53 0.55 -29.55 -21.40
N SER A 54 -0.51 -29.53 -22.20
CA SER A 54 -0.42 -29.40 -23.67
C SER A 54 -0.32 -27.96 -24.18
N PHE A 55 -0.59 -26.97 -23.32
CA PHE A 55 -0.59 -25.56 -23.69
C PHE A 55 0.83 -25.06 -23.99
N GLY A 56 1.09 -24.73 -25.26
CA GLY A 56 2.41 -24.30 -25.74
C GLY A 56 2.84 -22.89 -25.27
N PRO A 57 1.98 -21.85 -25.30
CA PRO A 57 2.34 -20.47 -24.95
C PRO A 57 2.50 -20.21 -23.44
N THR A 58 3.41 -20.92 -22.76
CA THR A 58 3.59 -20.89 -21.30
C THR A 58 3.86 -19.49 -20.72
N TRP A 59 4.38 -18.56 -21.51
CA TRP A 59 4.60 -17.18 -21.11
C TRP A 59 3.31 -16.43 -20.72
N MET A 60 2.14 -16.86 -21.22
CA MET A 60 0.86 -16.24 -20.89
C MET A 60 0.45 -16.44 -19.42
N TYR A 61 1.11 -17.35 -18.71
CA TYR A 61 0.91 -17.54 -17.27
C TYR A 61 1.73 -16.57 -16.41
N ILE A 62 2.72 -15.86 -16.98
CA ILE A 62 3.68 -15.04 -16.21
C ILE A 62 2.98 -14.02 -15.31
N ARG A 63 1.94 -13.35 -15.82
CA ARG A 63 1.17 -12.35 -15.06
C ARG A 63 0.50 -12.93 -13.80
N TRP A 64 0.18 -14.21 -13.84
CA TRP A 64 -0.58 -14.94 -12.80
C TRP A 64 0.28 -15.87 -11.96
N ILE A 65 1.61 -15.80 -12.13
CA ILE A 65 2.56 -16.54 -11.31
C ILE A 65 2.25 -16.39 -9.82
N PRO A 66 2.06 -15.18 -9.25
CA PRO A 66 1.82 -15.02 -7.82
C PRO A 66 0.63 -15.84 -7.30
N GLN A 67 -0.48 -15.87 -8.05
CA GLN A 67 -1.67 -16.65 -7.70
C GLN A 67 -1.41 -18.15 -7.79
N MET A 68 -0.65 -18.59 -8.80
CA MET A 68 -0.33 -20.01 -8.99
C MET A 68 0.65 -20.52 -7.93
N VAL A 69 1.70 -19.76 -7.57
CA VAL A 69 2.67 -20.18 -6.56
C VAL A 69 2.12 -20.17 -5.15
N ALA A 70 1.13 -19.32 -4.88
CA ALA A 70 0.52 -19.18 -3.56
C ALA A 70 -0.39 -20.35 -3.15
N ILE A 71 -0.77 -21.22 -4.10
CA ILE A 71 -1.67 -22.35 -3.86
C ILE A 71 -0.96 -23.72 -3.90
N LEU A 72 0.38 -23.78 -3.88
CA LEU A 72 1.14 -25.03 -4.06
C LEU A 72 0.89 -26.09 -2.95
N ASP A 73 0.48 -25.63 -1.78
CA ASP A 73 0.06 -26.41 -0.62
C ASP A 73 -1.38 -26.95 -0.73
N ASN A 74 -2.25 -26.29 -1.50
CA ASN A 74 -3.63 -26.73 -1.69
C ASN A 74 -3.74 -28.01 -2.56
N PRO A 75 -4.82 -28.79 -2.41
CA PRO A 75 -5.08 -29.97 -3.26
C PRO A 75 -5.16 -29.64 -4.75
N ILE A 76 -5.72 -28.47 -5.10
CA ILE A 76 -5.85 -28.00 -6.50
C ILE A 76 -4.50 -27.79 -7.18
N ALA A 77 -3.41 -27.65 -6.41
CA ALA A 77 -2.06 -27.49 -6.95
C ALA A 77 -1.66 -28.62 -7.89
N GLU A 78 -2.20 -29.82 -7.72
CA GLU A 78 -1.92 -30.95 -8.61
C GLU A 78 -2.24 -30.62 -10.08
N TYR A 79 -3.30 -29.86 -10.31
CA TYR A 79 -3.77 -29.51 -11.65
C TYR A 79 -2.98 -28.36 -12.27
N VAL A 80 -2.49 -27.43 -11.44
CA VAL A 80 -1.77 -26.21 -11.85
C VAL A 80 -0.26 -26.44 -11.96
N PHE A 81 0.28 -27.39 -11.21
CA PHE A 81 1.71 -27.68 -11.13
C PHE A 81 2.39 -27.90 -12.49
N PRO A 82 1.80 -28.60 -13.49
CA PRO A 82 2.44 -28.76 -14.80
C PRO A 82 2.77 -27.43 -15.48
N ALA A 83 1.86 -26.46 -15.45
CA ALA A 83 2.08 -25.14 -16.02
C ALA A 83 3.19 -24.39 -15.27
N LEU A 84 3.14 -24.37 -13.93
CA LEU A 84 4.19 -23.77 -13.10
C LEU A 84 5.56 -24.38 -13.36
N TYR A 85 5.63 -25.71 -13.46
CA TYR A 85 6.90 -26.40 -13.65
C TYR A 85 7.47 -26.18 -15.05
N GLN A 86 6.63 -25.97 -16.07
CA GLN A 86 7.09 -25.53 -17.39
C GLN A 86 7.66 -24.10 -17.33
N ILE A 87 6.99 -23.16 -16.66
CA ILE A 87 7.53 -21.80 -16.45
C ILE A 87 8.86 -21.86 -15.70
N ALA A 88 8.97 -22.66 -14.64
CA ALA A 88 10.20 -22.81 -13.87
C ALA A 88 11.38 -23.29 -14.73
N LYS A 89 11.12 -24.09 -15.76
CA LYS A 89 12.15 -24.58 -16.69
C LYS A 89 12.53 -23.60 -17.78
N ILE A 90 11.54 -22.89 -18.34
CA ILE A 90 11.76 -22.00 -19.50
C ILE A 90 12.14 -20.59 -19.04
N TYR A 91 11.50 -20.08 -17.99
CA TYR A 91 11.65 -18.73 -17.46
C TYR A 91 11.88 -18.75 -15.93
N PRO A 92 12.95 -19.38 -15.41
CA PRO A 92 13.21 -19.51 -13.97
C PRO A 92 13.25 -18.15 -13.25
N LYS A 93 13.87 -17.14 -13.88
CA LYS A 93 14.00 -15.77 -13.32
C LYS A 93 12.67 -15.04 -13.19
N ALA A 94 11.69 -15.33 -14.05
CA ALA A 94 10.33 -14.77 -13.95
C ALA A 94 9.58 -15.30 -12.72
N LEU A 95 9.85 -16.55 -12.35
CA LEU A 95 9.20 -17.24 -11.23
C LEU A 95 9.86 -16.94 -9.89
N TYR A 96 11.16 -16.61 -9.89
CA TYR A 96 12.00 -16.54 -8.69
C TYR A 96 11.39 -15.70 -7.56
N TYR A 97 11.18 -14.40 -7.78
CA TYR A 97 10.75 -13.49 -6.71
C TYR A 97 9.38 -13.83 -6.12
N ALA A 98 8.40 -14.13 -6.97
CA ALA A 98 7.07 -14.52 -6.51
C ALA A 98 7.10 -15.85 -5.74
N PHE A 99 7.92 -16.80 -6.20
CA PHE A 99 8.14 -18.05 -5.49
C PHE A 99 8.88 -17.82 -4.16
N SER A 100 9.91 -16.97 -4.09
CA SER A 100 10.63 -16.65 -2.85
C SER A 100 9.69 -16.18 -1.74
N ILE A 101 8.72 -15.31 -2.06
CA ILE A 101 7.71 -14.83 -1.13
C ILE A 101 6.84 -15.98 -0.60
N SER A 102 6.34 -16.84 -1.50
CA SER A 102 5.50 -17.97 -1.11
C SER A 102 6.31 -19.06 -0.38
N TYR A 103 7.59 -19.21 -0.74
CA TYR A 103 8.50 -20.16 -0.13
C TYR A 103 8.81 -19.82 1.33
N GLU A 104 8.97 -18.53 1.68
CA GLU A 104 9.11 -18.11 3.09
C GLU A 104 7.91 -18.55 3.94
N HIS A 105 6.70 -18.48 3.38
CA HIS A 105 5.50 -19.00 4.02
C HIS A 105 5.54 -20.52 4.14
N TYR A 106 5.84 -21.25 3.05
CA TYR A 106 5.91 -22.71 3.09
C TYR A 106 6.98 -23.25 4.03
N MET A 107 8.10 -22.56 4.19
CA MET A 107 9.14 -22.94 5.16
C MET A 107 8.67 -22.79 6.61
N ALA A 108 7.78 -21.85 6.90
CA ALA A 108 7.19 -21.66 8.22
C ALA A 108 6.32 -22.86 8.64
N VAL A 109 5.63 -23.48 7.68
CA VAL A 109 4.69 -24.58 7.92
C VAL A 109 5.16 -25.91 7.34
N TYR A 110 6.44 -26.01 6.95
CA TYR A 110 6.91 -27.11 6.11
C TYR A 110 6.65 -28.50 6.70
N ASP A 111 6.88 -28.64 8.01
CA ASP A 111 6.71 -29.91 8.73
C ASP A 111 5.23 -30.34 8.85
N THR A 112 4.29 -29.40 8.71
CA THR A 112 2.85 -29.67 8.75
C THR A 112 2.24 -29.85 7.36
N LEU A 113 2.97 -29.51 6.28
CA LEU A 113 2.52 -29.69 4.91
C LEU A 113 2.37 -31.17 4.54
N GLU A 114 1.40 -31.48 3.67
CA GLU A 114 1.27 -32.80 3.08
C GLU A 114 2.54 -33.18 2.30
N ARG A 115 2.93 -34.46 2.35
CA ARG A 115 4.12 -34.96 1.64
C ARG A 115 4.11 -34.66 0.14
N GLN A 116 2.93 -34.61 -0.49
CA GLN A 116 2.81 -34.23 -1.90
C GLN A 116 3.09 -32.73 -2.12
N ALA A 117 2.59 -31.86 -1.25
CA ALA A 117 2.86 -30.42 -1.27
C ALA A 117 4.37 -30.16 -1.08
N GLN A 118 4.99 -30.80 -0.08
CA GLN A 118 6.45 -30.71 0.15
C GLN A 118 7.25 -31.08 -1.11
N LYS A 119 6.85 -32.14 -1.83
CA LYS A 119 7.48 -32.54 -3.10
C LYS A 119 7.31 -31.49 -4.19
N ARG A 120 6.12 -30.87 -4.32
CA ARG A 120 5.87 -29.81 -5.31
C ARG A 120 6.74 -28.59 -5.03
N VAL A 121 6.73 -28.11 -3.79
CA VAL A 121 7.53 -26.96 -3.33
C VAL A 121 9.02 -27.22 -3.57
N SER A 122 9.53 -28.39 -3.14
CA SER A 122 10.94 -28.75 -3.33
C SER A 122 11.35 -28.84 -4.80
N LYS A 123 10.47 -29.33 -5.68
CA LYS A 123 10.75 -29.41 -7.12
C LYS A 123 10.84 -28.04 -7.77
N ILE A 124 9.96 -27.10 -7.41
CA ILE A 124 10.04 -25.72 -7.92
C ILE A 124 11.29 -25.04 -7.36
N ALA A 125 11.54 -25.16 -6.06
CA ALA A 125 12.74 -24.61 -5.42
C ALA A 125 14.04 -25.09 -6.08
N ALA A 126 14.11 -26.37 -6.44
CA ALA A 126 15.25 -26.91 -7.17
C ALA A 126 15.37 -26.37 -8.61
N ALA A 127 14.24 -26.13 -9.29
CA ALA A 127 14.21 -25.64 -10.67
C ALA A 127 14.58 -24.15 -10.79
N VAL A 128 14.23 -23.33 -9.79
CA VAL A 128 14.55 -21.89 -9.78
C VAL A 128 15.74 -21.55 -8.89
N LYS A 129 16.49 -22.53 -8.40
CA LYS A 129 17.61 -22.28 -7.47
C LYS A 129 18.61 -21.32 -8.11
N SER A 130 18.85 -20.19 -7.45
CA SER A 130 19.85 -19.20 -7.80
C SER A 130 20.50 -18.67 -6.51
N GLU A 131 21.81 -18.85 -6.41
CA GLU A 131 22.60 -18.36 -5.27
C GLU A 131 22.83 -16.86 -5.41
N LEU A 132 23.01 -16.38 -6.65
CA LEU A 132 23.18 -14.96 -6.94
C LEU A 132 21.91 -14.16 -6.60
N MET A 133 20.73 -14.58 -7.07
CA MET A 133 19.48 -13.88 -6.76
C MET A 133 19.17 -13.92 -5.25
N GLY A 134 19.47 -15.05 -4.58
CA GLY A 134 19.29 -15.18 -3.14
C GLY A 134 20.19 -14.22 -2.36
N ARG A 135 21.46 -14.09 -2.80
CA ARG A 135 22.40 -13.12 -2.24
C ARG A 135 21.96 -11.69 -2.52
N PHE A 136 21.51 -11.40 -3.74
CA PHE A 136 21.02 -10.07 -4.11
C PHE A 136 19.87 -9.60 -3.20
N ILE A 137 18.87 -10.46 -2.94
CA ILE A 137 17.77 -10.15 -2.01
C ILE A 137 18.30 -9.87 -0.59
N LEU A 138 19.23 -10.69 -0.10
CA LEU A 138 19.83 -10.49 1.23
C LEU A 138 20.54 -9.14 1.32
N GLU A 139 21.28 -8.75 0.29
CA GLU A 139 22.03 -7.49 0.26
C GLU A 139 21.11 -6.27 0.10
N LEU A 140 19.99 -6.39 -0.63
CA LEU A 140 18.95 -5.36 -0.63
C LEU A 140 18.33 -5.16 0.76
N ARG A 141 18.11 -6.23 1.53
CA ARG A 141 17.67 -6.11 2.94
C ARG A 141 18.67 -5.34 3.79
N ARG A 142 19.99 -5.50 3.55
CA ARG A 142 21.05 -4.75 4.26
C ARG A 142 21.02 -3.26 3.99
N LEU A 143 20.44 -2.81 2.87
CA LEU A 143 20.24 -1.38 2.64
C LEU A 143 19.23 -0.79 3.64
N THR A 144 18.41 -1.59 4.32
CA THR A 144 17.53 -1.12 5.39
C THR A 144 18.36 -0.66 6.59
N ASN A 145 18.07 0.53 7.11
CA ASN A 145 18.79 1.00 8.29
C ASN A 145 18.60 0.06 9.50
N PRO A 146 19.66 -0.17 10.32
CA PRO A 146 19.59 -1.09 11.45
C PRO A 146 18.46 -0.81 12.44
N GLU A 147 18.14 0.47 12.71
CA GLU A 147 17.06 0.82 13.63
C GLU A 147 15.69 0.29 13.15
N HIS A 148 15.45 0.26 11.84
CA HIS A 148 14.19 -0.21 11.27
C HIS A 148 14.11 -1.73 11.27
N LEU A 149 15.23 -2.44 11.06
CA LEU A 149 15.31 -3.89 11.21
C LEU A 149 14.98 -4.33 12.65
N VAL A 150 15.46 -3.58 13.66
CA VAL A 150 15.12 -3.83 15.06
C VAL A 150 13.63 -3.61 15.33
N VAL A 151 13.03 -2.56 14.76
CA VAL A 151 11.57 -2.34 14.85
C VAL A 151 10.81 -3.50 14.21
N GLY A 152 11.23 -3.98 13.05
CA GLY A 152 10.65 -5.15 12.40
C GLY A 152 10.70 -6.40 13.28
N LEU A 153 11.84 -6.64 13.95
CA LEU A 153 11.98 -7.73 14.91
C LEU A 153 11.05 -7.55 16.12
N ILE A 154 10.94 -6.34 16.67
CA ILE A 154 10.03 -6.04 17.79
C ILE A 154 8.58 -6.33 17.41
N ASP A 155 8.15 -5.88 16.22
CA ASP A 155 6.79 -6.09 15.73
C ASP A 155 6.50 -7.59 15.53
N LEU A 156 7.42 -8.33 14.89
CA LEU A 156 7.33 -9.79 14.71
C LEU A 156 7.17 -10.53 16.04
N LEU A 157 8.07 -10.26 17.00
CA LEU A 157 8.05 -10.91 18.30
C LEU A 157 6.82 -10.52 19.13
N GLN A 158 6.34 -9.28 18.99
CA GLN A 158 5.12 -8.83 19.67
C GLN A 158 3.88 -9.53 19.13
N ASP A 159 3.79 -9.69 17.81
CA ASP A 159 2.71 -10.45 17.17
C ASP A 159 2.75 -11.92 17.60
N ALA A 160 3.95 -12.51 17.74
CA ALA A 160 4.11 -13.88 18.24
C ALA A 160 3.60 -14.06 19.67
N ILE A 161 3.85 -13.09 20.55
CA ILE A 161 3.33 -13.10 21.94
C ILE A 161 1.81 -12.93 21.96
N ASN A 162 1.28 -12.00 21.16
CA ASN A 162 -0.13 -11.63 21.22
C ASN A 162 -1.05 -12.71 20.64
N ASN A 163 -0.64 -13.32 19.52
CA ASN A 163 -1.48 -14.27 18.81
C ASN A 163 -1.29 -15.70 19.34
N GLY A 164 -0.19 -16.01 20.04
CA GLY A 164 0.11 -17.35 20.57
C GLY A 164 0.33 -18.44 19.51
N ASP A 165 0.12 -18.10 18.23
CA ASP A 165 -0.06 -19.01 17.09
C ASP A 165 1.05 -18.87 16.04
N ILE A 166 2.01 -17.94 16.24
CA ILE A 166 3.15 -17.83 15.34
C ILE A 166 4.10 -18.98 15.63
N ASP A 167 4.37 -19.78 14.59
CA ASP A 167 5.29 -20.91 14.67
C ASP A 167 6.68 -20.48 15.19
N LYS A 168 7.19 -21.25 16.16
CA LYS A 168 8.48 -20.99 16.79
C LYS A 168 9.64 -21.16 15.81
N ASN A 169 9.52 -22.04 14.81
CA ASN A 169 10.54 -22.19 13.78
C ASN A 169 10.56 -20.94 12.89
N PHE A 170 9.40 -20.41 12.50
CA PHE A 170 9.30 -19.14 11.76
C PHE A 170 9.98 -17.98 12.51
N VAL A 171 9.69 -17.81 13.81
CA VAL A 171 10.35 -16.77 14.62
C VAL A 171 11.86 -16.96 14.68
N LYS A 172 12.32 -18.21 14.78
CA LYS A 172 13.75 -18.55 14.82
C LYS A 172 14.46 -18.29 13.49
N VAL A 173 13.82 -18.59 12.35
CA VAL A 173 14.35 -18.33 11.00
C VAL A 173 14.48 -16.81 10.75
N ASN A 174 13.46 -16.04 11.12
CA ASN A 174 13.50 -14.58 11.01
C ASN A 174 14.56 -13.97 11.94
N TYR A 175 14.72 -14.47 13.16
CA TYR A 175 15.78 -14.03 14.05
C TYR A 175 17.17 -14.38 13.50
N HIS A 176 17.34 -15.57 12.90
CA HIS A 176 18.60 -15.94 12.25
C HIS A 176 18.93 -15.00 11.08
N THR A 177 17.92 -14.61 10.29
CA THR A 177 18.08 -13.62 9.23
C THR A 177 18.50 -12.26 9.81
N PHE A 178 17.88 -11.82 10.91
CA PHE A 178 18.29 -10.61 11.63
C PHE A 178 19.75 -10.69 12.12
N GLU A 179 20.19 -11.85 12.65
CA GLU A 179 21.60 -12.09 13.01
C GLU A 179 22.55 -11.95 11.81
N GLN A 180 22.19 -12.52 10.65
CA GLN A 180 22.99 -12.42 9.43
C GLN A 180 23.08 -10.99 8.88
N LEU A 181 22.01 -10.21 9.04
CA LEU A 181 21.96 -8.82 8.58
C LEU A 181 22.79 -7.89 9.46
N LEU A 182 22.73 -8.05 10.79
CA LEU A 182 23.24 -7.06 11.74
C LEU A 182 24.25 -7.54 12.78
N MET A 183 24.33 -8.83 13.11
CA MET A 183 25.01 -9.28 14.35
C MET A 183 26.18 -10.24 14.14
N ASN A 184 26.49 -10.62 12.89
CA ASN A 184 27.60 -11.52 12.59
C ASN A 184 28.76 -10.86 11.82
N PRO A 185 29.45 -9.85 12.38
CA PRO A 185 30.46 -9.06 11.68
C PRO A 185 31.78 -9.80 11.42
N ASN A 186 32.11 -10.82 12.23
CA ASN A 186 33.41 -11.51 12.14
C ASN A 186 33.39 -12.71 11.18
N SER A 187 32.20 -13.21 10.82
CA SER A 187 32.03 -14.35 9.92
C SER A 187 31.77 -13.94 8.47
N ASN A 188 31.34 -12.69 8.26
CA ASN A 188 30.95 -12.19 6.95
C ASN A 188 31.85 -11.02 6.55
N LYS A 189 32.83 -11.28 5.68
CA LYS A 189 33.75 -10.26 5.15
C LYS A 189 32.99 -9.15 4.41
N ASP A 190 31.84 -9.48 3.86
CA ASP A 190 31.00 -8.60 3.05
C ASP A 190 30.05 -7.74 3.89
N LEU A 191 30.25 -7.62 5.21
CA LEU A 191 29.45 -6.69 6.02
C LEU A 191 29.98 -5.25 5.85
N GLY A 192 29.11 -4.30 5.50
CA GLY A 192 29.47 -2.89 5.46
C GLY A 192 29.83 -2.30 6.83
N SER A 193 30.36 -1.07 6.85
CA SER A 193 30.70 -0.36 8.09
C SER A 193 29.50 -0.14 9.00
N ILE A 194 28.33 0.22 8.46
CA ILE A 194 27.12 0.52 9.22
C ILE A 194 26.63 -0.68 10.04
N PRO A 195 26.38 -1.87 9.45
CA PRO A 195 26.00 -3.03 10.24
C PRO A 195 27.12 -3.50 11.18
N LYS A 196 28.41 -3.29 10.84
CA LYS A 196 29.54 -3.60 11.73
C LYS A 196 29.53 -2.73 12.99
N ASP A 197 29.37 -1.41 12.83
CA ASP A 197 29.30 -0.47 13.94
C ASP A 197 28.09 -0.74 14.84
N PHE A 198 26.94 -1.04 14.23
CA PHE A 198 25.77 -1.49 14.96
C PHE A 198 26.04 -2.78 15.75
N ALA A 199 26.68 -3.77 15.12
CA ALA A 199 26.99 -5.03 15.76
C ALA A 199 27.87 -4.85 16.99
N ILE A 200 28.92 -4.02 16.89
CA ILE A 200 29.86 -3.73 17.98
C ILE A 200 29.12 -3.13 19.19
N LEU A 201 28.18 -2.22 18.94
CA LEU A 201 27.46 -1.52 20.00
C LEU A 201 26.36 -2.36 20.65
N HIS A 202 25.67 -3.20 19.88
CA HIS A 202 24.39 -3.77 20.32
C HIS A 202 24.34 -5.30 20.38
N SER A 203 25.22 -6.05 19.70
CA SER A 203 25.10 -7.52 19.60
C SER A 203 25.14 -8.21 20.95
N SER A 204 25.94 -7.71 21.91
CA SER A 204 26.03 -8.27 23.26
C SER A 204 24.67 -8.31 23.98
N PHE A 205 23.87 -7.25 23.83
CA PHE A 205 22.52 -7.17 24.39
C PHE A 205 21.57 -8.19 23.75
N PHE A 206 21.55 -8.28 22.42
CA PHE A 206 20.68 -9.21 21.71
C PHE A 206 21.05 -10.68 21.99
N LEU A 207 22.35 -11.00 22.05
CA LEU A 207 22.84 -12.33 22.40
C LEU A 207 22.53 -12.69 23.86
N ASP A 208 22.58 -11.73 24.80
CA ASP A 208 22.10 -11.95 26.17
C ASP A 208 20.60 -12.29 26.18
N LEU A 209 19.80 -11.52 25.45
CA LEU A 209 18.35 -11.60 25.47
C LEU A 209 17.81 -12.87 24.78
N PHE A 210 18.36 -13.21 23.61
CA PHE A 210 17.82 -14.25 22.72
C PHE A 210 18.73 -15.47 22.57
N GLY A 211 20.00 -15.38 22.99
CA GLY A 211 20.99 -16.43 22.75
C GLY A 211 21.43 -16.52 21.29
N ARG A 212 22.53 -17.23 21.04
CA ARG A 212 23.01 -17.49 19.66
C ARG A 212 21.97 -18.29 18.89
N ASN A 213 21.69 -17.91 17.64
CA ASN A 213 20.68 -18.56 16.79
C ASN A 213 19.29 -18.64 17.45
N GLY A 214 19.00 -17.72 18.37
CA GLY A 214 17.70 -17.63 19.02
C GLY A 214 17.41 -18.75 20.02
N SER A 215 18.43 -19.37 20.63
CA SER A 215 18.26 -20.49 21.57
C SER A 215 17.37 -20.19 22.78
N LYS A 216 17.20 -18.91 23.16
CA LYS A 216 16.33 -18.45 24.25
C LYS A 216 14.96 -17.93 23.76
N LEU A 217 14.67 -17.94 22.45
CA LEU A 217 13.38 -17.47 21.90
C LEU A 217 12.20 -18.32 22.38
N ASN A 218 12.42 -19.58 22.73
CA ASN A 218 11.40 -20.44 23.32
C ASN A 218 10.89 -19.96 24.70
N LYS A 219 11.63 -19.08 25.38
CA LYS A 219 11.28 -18.49 26.69
C LYS A 219 10.80 -17.04 26.58
N LEU A 220 10.45 -16.59 25.37
CA LEU A 220 9.97 -15.23 25.12
C LEU A 220 8.73 -14.93 25.98
N ASN A 221 8.76 -13.81 26.70
CA ASN A 221 7.63 -13.35 27.52
C ASN A 221 7.51 -11.82 27.47
N THR A 222 6.43 -11.30 28.05
CA THR A 222 6.13 -9.86 28.07
C THR A 222 7.22 -9.02 28.73
N ARG A 223 7.95 -9.56 29.73
CA ARG A 223 9.06 -8.84 30.40
C ARG A 223 10.26 -8.70 29.46
N THR A 224 10.62 -9.77 28.74
CA THR A 224 11.65 -9.73 27.69
C THR A 224 11.33 -8.68 26.64
N MET A 225 10.07 -8.62 26.21
CA MET A 225 9.57 -7.62 25.25
C MET A 225 9.66 -6.18 25.79
N GLN A 226 9.30 -5.96 27.05
CA GLN A 226 9.44 -4.65 27.69
C GLN A 226 10.92 -4.21 27.79
N ARG A 227 11.82 -5.13 28.15
CA ARG A 227 13.27 -4.87 28.21
C ARG A 227 13.82 -4.50 26.84
N LEU A 228 13.42 -5.21 25.77
CA LEU A 228 13.79 -4.90 24.39
C LEU A 228 13.29 -3.52 23.95
N LYS A 229 11.99 -3.23 24.19
CA LYS A 229 11.38 -1.95 23.82
C LYS A 229 12.04 -0.78 24.52
N LYS A 230 12.36 -0.93 25.81
CA LYS A 230 13.09 0.08 26.58
C LYS A 230 14.50 0.29 26.03
N TYR A 231 15.25 -0.80 25.80
CA TYR A 231 16.60 -0.70 25.22
C TYR A 231 16.60 -0.02 23.84
N TYR A 232 15.63 -0.37 22.98
CA TYR A 232 15.47 0.29 21.69
C TYR A 232 15.24 1.79 21.82
N GLN A 233 14.39 2.23 22.76
CA GLN A 233 14.15 3.65 23.01
C GLN A 233 15.42 4.35 23.50
N ASP A 234 16.04 3.83 24.55
CA ASP A 234 17.14 4.47 25.28
C ASP A 234 18.48 4.46 24.49
N HIS A 235 18.75 3.39 23.73
CA HIS A 235 20.08 3.16 23.14
C HIS A 235 20.14 3.18 21.62
N ILE A 236 19.04 2.92 20.91
CA ILE A 236 19.03 2.82 19.44
C ILE A 236 18.35 4.06 18.83
N LYS A 237 17.13 4.38 19.28
CA LYS A 237 16.33 5.46 18.71
C LYS A 237 16.88 6.85 19.05
N GLU A 238 17.31 7.08 20.29
CA GLU A 238 17.75 8.41 20.74
C GLU A 238 19.15 8.79 20.26
N LYS A 239 20.07 7.83 20.13
CA LYS A 239 21.44 8.08 19.64
C LYS A 239 21.55 8.34 18.14
N ASN A 240 20.60 7.85 17.33
CA ASN A 240 20.61 8.00 15.87
C ASN A 240 20.04 9.34 15.34
N LYS A 241 19.70 10.31 16.21
CA LYS A 241 19.20 11.62 15.78
C LYS A 241 20.28 12.59 15.26
N SER A 242 21.56 12.29 15.48
CA SER A 242 22.68 13.24 15.28
C SER A 242 23.60 12.92 14.08
N SER A 243 23.52 11.74 13.46
CA SER A 243 24.41 11.39 12.34
C SER A 243 23.81 11.80 11.00
N LYS A 244 24.62 12.45 10.14
CA LYS A 244 24.31 12.56 8.71
C LYS A 244 24.13 11.15 8.13
N PRO A 245 23.14 10.92 7.24
CA PRO A 245 23.01 9.64 6.57
C PRO A 245 24.27 9.38 5.74
N ASP A 246 24.88 8.21 5.91
CA ASP A 246 25.92 7.75 5.00
C ASP A 246 25.25 7.40 3.67
N ASN A 247 25.80 7.93 2.59
CA ASN A 247 25.28 7.78 1.24
C ASN A 247 26.15 6.82 0.41
N GLN A 248 27.15 6.16 1.00
CA GLN A 248 28.00 5.20 0.29
C GLN A 248 27.34 3.81 0.30
N LEU A 249 27.24 3.18 -0.87
CA LEU A 249 26.73 1.82 -1.01
C LEU A 249 27.59 0.81 -0.24
N MET A 250 28.92 0.95 -0.34
CA MET A 250 29.92 0.12 0.37
C MET A 250 29.71 0.09 1.89
N SER A 251 29.24 1.19 2.49
CA SER A 251 28.97 1.26 3.93
C SER A 251 27.80 0.37 4.37
N TYR A 252 26.90 0.02 3.44
CA TYR A 252 25.79 -0.91 3.67
C TYR A 252 26.10 -2.31 3.16
N SER A 253 26.48 -2.41 1.89
CA SER A 253 26.70 -3.66 1.16
C SER A 253 27.95 -3.56 0.27
N PRO A 254 29.10 -4.06 0.76
CA PRO A 254 30.29 -4.31 -0.05
C PRO A 254 30.02 -5.17 -1.28
N PHE A 255 29.19 -6.20 -1.15
CA PHE A 255 28.83 -7.06 -2.28
C PHE A 255 28.23 -6.27 -3.45
N LEU A 256 27.25 -5.40 -3.19
CA LEU A 256 26.64 -4.59 -4.26
C LEU A 256 27.62 -3.54 -4.78
N ALA A 257 28.46 -2.97 -3.91
CA ALA A 257 29.46 -1.98 -4.30
C ALA A 257 30.55 -2.57 -5.22
N GLU A 258 30.97 -3.81 -4.99
CA GLU A 258 32.04 -4.48 -5.75
C GLU A 258 31.49 -5.37 -6.88
N PHE A 259 30.17 -5.42 -7.06
CA PHE A 259 29.52 -6.30 -8.03
C PHE A 259 29.99 -6.02 -9.46
N GLN A 260 30.49 -7.06 -10.14
CA GLN A 260 30.81 -7.05 -11.56
C GLN A 260 30.08 -8.21 -12.24
N GLY A 261 28.95 -7.91 -12.88
CA GLY A 261 28.09 -8.92 -13.50
C GLY A 261 28.77 -9.71 -14.62
N ILE A 262 29.74 -9.11 -15.31
CA ILE A 262 30.51 -9.74 -16.40
C ILE A 262 31.42 -10.87 -15.89
N GLU A 263 31.81 -10.84 -14.61
CA GLU A 263 32.73 -11.81 -14.02
C GLU A 263 32.00 -13.04 -13.43
N LEU A 264 30.67 -13.07 -13.47
CA LEU A 264 29.85 -14.11 -12.86
C LEU A 264 29.35 -15.12 -13.90
N ASP A 265 29.26 -16.39 -13.50
CA ASP A 265 28.70 -17.47 -14.32
C ASP A 265 27.17 -17.35 -14.51
N GLU A 266 26.50 -16.64 -13.61
CA GLU A 266 25.06 -16.40 -13.63
C GLU A 266 24.76 -14.91 -13.83
N ASP A 267 23.98 -14.58 -14.86
CA ASP A 267 23.55 -13.20 -15.09
C ASP A 267 22.45 -12.78 -14.09
N LEU A 268 22.55 -11.58 -13.54
CA LEU A 268 21.45 -10.90 -12.86
C LEU A 268 20.70 -10.01 -13.88
N GLU A 269 19.37 -10.14 -13.98
CA GLU A 269 18.55 -9.29 -14.86
C GLU A 269 18.06 -8.04 -14.13
N ILE A 270 17.89 -6.93 -14.86
CA ILE A 270 17.17 -5.78 -14.32
C ILE A 270 15.76 -6.24 -13.92
N PRO A 271 15.34 -6.06 -12.66
CA PRO A 271 14.07 -6.59 -12.18
C PRO A 271 12.86 -5.98 -12.92
N GLY A 272 11.79 -6.79 -13.09
CA GLY A 272 10.51 -6.32 -13.65
C GLY A 272 10.42 -6.27 -15.17
N GLN A 273 11.25 -7.04 -15.90
CA GLN A 273 11.18 -7.13 -17.37
C GLN A 273 10.11 -8.12 -17.87
N TYR A 274 9.74 -9.11 -17.07
CA TYR A 274 8.71 -10.10 -17.40
C TYR A 274 7.30 -9.53 -17.20
N THR A 275 6.76 -8.86 -18.24
CA THR A 275 5.45 -8.19 -18.16
C THR A 275 4.25 -9.12 -18.33
N GLY A 276 4.42 -10.24 -19.06
CA GLY A 276 3.33 -11.17 -19.36
C GLY A 276 2.37 -10.74 -20.48
N TYR A 277 2.57 -9.56 -21.11
CA TYR A 277 1.75 -9.10 -22.25
C TYR A 277 2.22 -9.64 -23.60
N ARG A 278 3.49 -10.02 -23.68
CA ARG A 278 4.15 -10.53 -24.87
C ARG A 278 5.13 -11.60 -24.47
N MET A 279 5.44 -12.47 -25.43
CA MET A 279 6.45 -13.51 -25.25
C MET A 279 7.77 -12.84 -24.86
N PRO A 280 8.37 -13.21 -23.70
CA PRO A 280 9.65 -12.67 -23.29
C PRO A 280 10.77 -13.30 -24.12
N HIS A 281 11.81 -12.50 -24.34
CA HIS A 281 13.07 -12.90 -24.97
C HIS A 281 14.18 -12.72 -23.93
N PRO A 282 14.43 -13.72 -23.05
CA PRO A 282 15.41 -13.60 -21.96
C PRO A 282 16.82 -13.22 -22.42
N GLU A 283 17.19 -13.60 -23.64
CA GLU A 283 18.42 -13.22 -24.32
C GLU A 283 18.53 -11.70 -24.59
N GLU A 284 17.42 -11.00 -24.77
CA GLU A 284 17.36 -9.54 -24.99
C GLU A 284 17.12 -8.76 -23.69
N HIS A 285 16.86 -9.45 -22.57
CA HIS A 285 16.67 -8.78 -21.29
C HIS A 285 17.95 -8.09 -20.83
N VAL A 286 17.80 -6.85 -20.39
CA VAL A 286 18.89 -6.04 -19.83
C VAL A 286 19.44 -6.73 -18.58
N LYS A 287 20.75 -6.95 -18.56
CA LYS A 287 21.48 -7.51 -17.42
C LYS A 287 22.06 -6.41 -16.55
N VAL A 288 22.25 -6.71 -15.26
CA VAL A 288 22.93 -5.83 -14.32
C VAL A 288 24.43 -5.96 -14.52
N VAL A 289 25.10 -4.85 -14.86
CA VAL A 289 26.56 -4.82 -15.00
C VAL A 289 27.21 -4.50 -13.66
N ASN A 290 26.83 -3.38 -13.04
CA ASN A 290 27.29 -2.96 -11.71
C ASN A 290 26.33 -1.93 -11.11
N PHE A 291 26.64 -1.45 -9.90
CA PHE A 291 25.83 -0.50 -9.14
C PHE A 291 26.61 0.80 -8.90
N ASP A 292 25.90 1.93 -8.88
CA ASP A 292 26.49 3.22 -8.52
C ASP A 292 26.91 3.19 -7.03
N GLN A 293 28.10 3.72 -6.74
CA GLN A 293 28.64 3.74 -5.38
C GLN A 293 27.86 4.65 -4.42
N ARG A 294 27.02 5.54 -4.94
CA ARG A 294 26.24 6.51 -4.16
C ARG A 294 24.76 6.13 -4.11
N LEU A 295 24.26 6.04 -2.88
CA LEU A 295 22.85 5.96 -2.56
C LEU A 295 22.28 7.36 -2.32
N LEU A 296 21.05 7.59 -2.78
CA LEU A 296 20.26 8.73 -2.33
C LEU A 296 19.30 8.24 -1.23
N VAL A 297 19.54 8.68 0.01
CA VAL A 297 18.67 8.40 1.15
C VAL A 297 17.55 9.44 1.20
N LEU A 298 16.29 9.01 1.06
CA LEU A 298 15.16 9.93 1.12
C LEU A 298 14.79 10.33 2.55
N SER A 299 14.38 11.59 2.70
CA SER A 299 13.87 12.17 3.96
C SER A 299 12.43 11.74 4.24
N SER A 300 12.20 10.43 4.36
CA SER A 300 10.91 9.84 4.75
C SER A 300 11.08 9.01 6.03
N GLN A 301 9.98 8.58 6.67
CA GLN A 301 10.01 7.79 7.90
C GLN A 301 10.95 6.61 7.82
N ARG A 302 10.83 5.82 6.74
CA ARG A 302 11.58 4.59 6.55
C ARG A 302 12.96 4.81 5.94
N LYS A 303 13.25 6.06 5.56
CA LYS A 303 14.47 6.46 4.86
C LYS A 303 14.81 5.49 3.71
N PRO A 304 13.88 5.23 2.77
CA PRO A 304 14.14 4.34 1.64
C PRO A 304 15.29 4.90 0.79
N LYS A 305 15.98 4.01 0.06
CA LYS A 305 17.20 4.36 -0.67
C LYS A 305 16.98 4.23 -2.16
N ARG A 306 17.31 5.26 -2.92
CA ARG A 306 17.39 5.16 -4.38
C ARG A 306 18.74 4.57 -4.76
N LEU A 307 18.70 3.39 -5.35
CA LEU A 307 19.81 2.66 -5.93
C LEU A 307 19.82 2.92 -7.44
N ARG A 308 20.98 3.22 -8.00
CA ARG A 308 21.18 3.30 -9.44
C ARG A 308 21.92 2.05 -9.90
N ILE A 309 21.38 1.40 -10.92
CA ILE A 309 21.90 0.17 -11.51
C ILE A 309 22.32 0.48 -12.94
N HIS A 310 23.53 0.07 -13.32
CA HIS A 310 24.01 0.21 -14.69
C HIS A 310 23.65 -1.06 -15.47
N GLY A 311 22.86 -0.90 -16.53
CA GLY A 311 22.41 -1.99 -17.38
C GLY A 311 23.38 -2.33 -18.49
N SER A 312 23.27 -3.55 -19.03
CA SER A 312 23.99 -3.98 -20.24
C SER A 312 23.55 -3.24 -21.51
N ASP A 313 22.51 -2.40 -21.42
CA ASP A 313 21.98 -1.53 -22.46
C ASP A 313 22.61 -0.12 -22.45
N GLU A 314 23.69 0.07 -21.69
CA GLU A 314 24.38 1.35 -21.52
C GLU A 314 23.51 2.45 -20.88
N ARG A 315 22.47 2.04 -20.13
CA ARG A 315 21.55 2.96 -19.45
C ARG A 315 21.56 2.78 -17.94
N ASP A 316 21.25 3.88 -17.27
CA ASP A 316 21.05 3.91 -15.82
C ASP A 316 19.60 3.60 -15.47
N HIS A 317 19.40 2.56 -14.65
CA HIS A 317 18.09 2.14 -14.14
C HIS A 317 18.01 2.50 -12.66
N ASN A 318 17.20 3.49 -12.33
CA ASN A 318 17.03 3.96 -10.96
C ASN A 318 15.86 3.21 -10.28
N PHE A 319 16.09 2.72 -9.06
CA PHE A 319 15.07 2.05 -8.26
C PHE A 319 15.08 2.55 -6.82
N LEU A 320 13.90 2.73 -6.23
CA LEU A 320 13.70 2.94 -4.81
C LEU A 320 13.60 1.58 -4.10
N VAL A 321 14.57 1.29 -3.25
CA VAL A 321 14.57 0.11 -2.39
C VAL A 321 13.77 0.43 -1.13
N LYS A 322 12.66 -0.29 -0.93
CA LYS A 322 11.81 -0.19 0.25
C LYS A 322 11.97 -1.45 1.11
N GLY A 323 12.55 -1.26 2.29
CA GLY A 323 12.79 -2.32 3.29
C GLY A 323 11.78 -2.29 4.45
N GLY A 324 11.44 -3.48 4.95
CA GLY A 324 10.41 -3.73 5.95
C GLY A 324 8.97 -3.56 5.45
N GLU A 325 8.75 -3.59 4.13
CA GLU A 325 7.44 -3.44 3.48
C GLU A 325 7.17 -4.56 2.51
N ASP A 326 5.91 -4.98 2.47
CA ASP A 326 5.40 -5.95 1.52
C ASP A 326 4.78 -5.19 0.33
N LEU A 327 5.52 -5.11 -0.77
CA LEU A 327 5.13 -4.32 -1.95
C LEU A 327 4.12 -5.02 -2.85
N ARG A 328 3.59 -6.18 -2.46
CA ARG A 328 2.60 -6.90 -3.27
C ARG A 328 1.33 -6.07 -3.49
N LEU A 329 0.87 -5.32 -2.47
CA LEU A 329 -0.28 -4.45 -2.61
C LEU A 329 -0.04 -3.39 -3.70
N ASP A 330 1.07 -2.66 -3.63
CA ASP A 330 1.45 -1.68 -4.65
C ASP A 330 1.56 -2.31 -6.04
N GLN A 331 2.17 -3.50 -6.15
CA GLN A 331 2.26 -4.22 -7.42
C GLN A 331 0.87 -4.55 -8.01
N ARG A 332 -0.10 -4.95 -7.19
CA ARG A 332 -1.46 -5.25 -7.66
C ARG A 332 -2.21 -3.99 -8.09
N ILE A 333 -2.02 -2.87 -7.40
CA ILE A 333 -2.60 -1.59 -7.81
C ILE A 333 -2.02 -1.12 -9.15
N GLU A 334 -0.70 -1.23 -9.35
CA GLU A 334 -0.08 -0.95 -10.65
C GLU A 334 -0.62 -1.86 -11.77
N GLN A 335 -0.76 -3.16 -11.50
CA GLN A 335 -1.38 -4.09 -12.46
C GLN A 335 -2.83 -3.72 -12.80
N LEU A 336 -3.63 -3.27 -11.82
CA LEU A 336 -4.98 -2.77 -12.05
C LEU A 336 -4.97 -1.48 -12.89
N PHE A 337 -4.03 -0.57 -12.63
CA PHE A 337 -3.88 0.64 -13.45
C PHE A 337 -3.51 0.32 -14.90
N VAL A 338 -2.69 -0.70 -15.16
CA VAL A 338 -2.44 -1.12 -16.54
C VAL A 338 -3.73 -1.66 -17.18
N THR A 339 -4.49 -2.53 -16.49
CA THR A 339 -5.79 -3.00 -17.01
C THR A 339 -6.77 -1.85 -17.23
N MET A 340 -6.79 -0.84 -16.36
CA MET A 340 -7.60 0.37 -16.52
C MET A 340 -7.14 1.17 -17.74
N ASN A 341 -5.84 1.33 -17.97
CA ASN A 341 -5.31 1.99 -19.15
C ASN A 341 -5.73 1.26 -20.43
N ASP A 342 -5.65 -0.07 -20.48
CA ASP A 342 -6.10 -0.85 -21.65
C ASP A 342 -7.58 -0.57 -21.96
N ILE A 343 -8.42 -0.48 -20.92
CA ILE A 343 -9.84 -0.12 -21.05
C ILE A 343 -10.00 1.32 -21.56
N LEU A 344 -9.22 2.27 -21.05
CA LEU A 344 -9.27 3.68 -21.48
C LEU A 344 -8.84 3.87 -22.92
N HIS A 345 -7.81 3.16 -23.39
CA HIS A 345 -7.38 3.22 -24.80
C HIS A 345 -8.46 2.73 -25.78
N GLY A 346 -9.41 1.90 -25.33
CA GLY A 346 -10.58 1.50 -26.12
C GLY A 346 -11.59 2.62 -26.37
N ASN A 347 -11.59 3.68 -25.54
CA ASN A 347 -12.50 4.80 -25.69
C ASN A 347 -11.94 5.87 -26.66
N PRO A 348 -12.69 6.31 -27.69
CA PRO A 348 -12.19 7.26 -28.69
C PRO A 348 -11.78 8.64 -28.14
N TYR A 349 -12.45 9.13 -27.09
CA TYR A 349 -12.08 10.39 -26.44
C TYR A 349 -10.75 10.23 -25.69
N CYS A 350 -10.64 9.18 -24.88
CA CYS A 350 -9.46 8.91 -24.07
C CYS A 350 -8.22 8.64 -24.95
N ALA A 351 -8.37 7.85 -26.01
CA ALA A 351 -7.30 7.57 -26.96
C ALA A 351 -6.84 8.85 -27.70
N ARG A 352 -7.77 9.74 -28.09
CA ARG A 352 -7.43 10.98 -28.79
C ARG A 352 -6.64 11.96 -27.92
N HIS A 353 -6.96 12.05 -26.63
CA HIS A 353 -6.31 12.96 -25.68
C HIS A 353 -5.24 12.27 -24.83
N ASN A 354 -4.83 11.05 -25.19
CA ASN A 354 -3.84 10.27 -24.46
C ASN A 354 -4.13 10.15 -22.94
N VAL A 355 -5.40 10.01 -22.58
CA VAL A 355 -5.84 9.93 -21.18
C VAL A 355 -5.41 8.59 -20.60
N THR A 356 -4.36 8.62 -19.79
CA THR A 356 -3.76 7.44 -19.19
C THR A 356 -3.32 7.72 -17.76
N ILE A 357 -3.27 6.66 -16.96
CA ILE A 357 -2.65 6.67 -15.63
C ILE A 357 -1.18 6.33 -15.83
N ARG A 358 -0.28 7.20 -15.39
CA ARG A 358 1.16 6.93 -15.44
C ARG A 358 1.49 5.81 -14.45
N THR A 359 1.91 4.66 -14.97
CA THR A 359 2.29 3.46 -14.18
C THR A 359 3.80 3.33 -14.09
N TYR A 360 4.27 2.58 -13.08
CA TYR A 360 5.68 2.29 -12.86
C TYR A 360 5.87 0.87 -12.31
N LYS A 361 7.07 0.30 -12.48
CA LYS A 361 7.33 -1.08 -12.04
C LYS A 361 7.44 -1.17 -10.53
N VAL A 362 6.71 -2.12 -9.96
CA VAL A 362 6.87 -2.56 -8.56
C VAL A 362 7.25 -4.03 -8.56
N VAL A 363 8.39 -4.35 -7.95
CA VAL A 363 8.95 -5.70 -7.89
C VAL A 363 9.12 -6.10 -6.43
N PRO A 364 8.12 -6.78 -5.83
CA PRO A 364 8.26 -7.44 -4.54
C PRO A 364 9.28 -8.58 -4.69
N MET A 365 10.32 -8.58 -3.86
CA MET A 365 11.39 -9.58 -3.93
C MET A 365 11.31 -10.61 -2.81
N ALA A 366 10.84 -10.16 -1.65
CA ALA A 366 10.51 -11.01 -0.51
C ALA A 366 9.36 -10.38 0.30
N THR A 367 8.96 -10.99 1.42
CA THR A 367 7.87 -10.47 2.26
C THR A 367 8.17 -9.13 2.91
N ASP A 368 9.44 -8.75 3.01
CA ASP A 368 9.93 -7.57 3.72
C ASP A 368 10.83 -6.65 2.87
N VAL A 369 11.07 -6.96 1.60
CA VAL A 369 11.87 -6.10 0.72
C VAL A 369 11.37 -6.14 -0.72
N GLY A 370 11.41 -4.99 -1.37
CA GLY A 370 11.20 -4.89 -2.80
C GLY A 370 11.73 -3.60 -3.40
N MET A 371 11.59 -3.48 -4.71
CA MET A 371 12.08 -2.37 -5.51
C MET A 371 10.93 -1.71 -6.26
N ILE A 372 10.92 -0.38 -6.26
CA ILE A 372 9.98 0.44 -7.03
C ILE A 372 10.78 1.21 -8.05
N GLU A 373 10.37 1.22 -9.30
CA GLU A 373 11.00 2.05 -10.34
C GLU A 373 10.98 3.51 -9.93
N TRP A 374 12.13 4.17 -10.08
CA TRP A 374 12.24 5.60 -9.83
C TRP A 374 11.85 6.36 -11.08
N VAL A 375 10.73 7.07 -11.02
CA VAL A 375 10.31 7.95 -12.11
C VAL A 375 11.19 9.22 -12.09
N ASN A 376 12.10 9.32 -13.06
CA ASN A 376 13.01 10.46 -13.22
C ASN A 376 12.23 11.74 -13.54
N ASP A 377 12.86 12.90 -13.30
CA ASP A 377 12.32 14.22 -13.61
C ASP A 377 10.93 14.48 -13.00
N THR A 378 10.76 14.04 -11.75
CA THR A 378 9.53 14.26 -10.97
C THR A 378 9.83 14.98 -9.67
N LEU A 379 8.86 15.75 -9.18
CA LEU A 379 8.88 16.34 -7.84
C LEU A 379 7.56 16.05 -7.10
N PRO A 380 7.58 15.81 -5.77
CA PRO A 380 6.36 15.77 -5.00
C PRO A 380 5.53 17.05 -5.17
N LEU A 381 4.21 16.94 -5.26
CA LEU A 381 3.30 18.08 -5.40
C LEU A 381 3.51 19.10 -4.27
N GLN A 382 3.81 18.62 -3.05
CA GLN A 382 4.20 19.49 -1.93
C GLN A 382 5.43 20.34 -2.24
N ALA A 383 6.46 19.75 -2.86
CA ALA A 383 7.70 20.44 -3.22
C ALA A 383 7.46 21.49 -4.32
N CYS A 384 6.58 21.18 -5.29
CA CYS A 384 6.17 22.13 -6.33
C CYS A 384 5.55 23.39 -5.70
N LEU A 385 4.61 23.24 -4.76
CA LEU A 385 3.99 24.37 -4.06
C LEU A 385 5.00 25.18 -3.23
N ASN A 386 5.88 24.49 -2.49
CA ASN A 386 6.91 25.14 -1.67
C ASN A 386 7.98 25.86 -2.50
N SER A 387 8.15 25.52 -3.77
CA SER A 387 9.06 26.23 -4.69
C SER A 387 8.55 27.63 -5.07
N ILE A 388 7.23 27.84 -5.02
CA ILE A 388 6.59 29.14 -5.32
C ILE A 388 6.49 29.99 -4.06
N GLU A 389 5.95 29.44 -2.97
CA GLU A 389 5.91 30.11 -1.67
C GLU A 389 6.63 29.22 -0.62
N PRO A 390 7.87 29.56 -0.23
CA PRO A 390 8.63 28.76 0.72
C PRO A 390 7.88 28.53 2.03
N ARG A 391 7.87 27.27 2.49
CA ARG A 391 7.19 26.81 3.73
C ARG A 391 5.66 26.95 3.70
N ILE A 392 5.03 27.12 2.53
CA ILE A 392 3.56 27.24 2.43
C ILE A 392 2.84 26.00 2.99
N SER A 393 3.37 24.80 2.76
CA SER A 393 2.78 23.58 3.35
C SER A 393 2.78 23.59 4.87
N ALA A 394 3.86 24.08 5.48
CA ALA A 394 3.95 24.22 6.94
C ALA A 394 3.01 25.31 7.46
N LYS A 395 2.93 26.47 6.78
CA LYS A 395 2.01 27.57 7.10
C LYS A 395 0.54 27.11 7.05
N ALA A 396 0.15 26.44 5.96
CA ALA A 396 -1.20 25.91 5.77
C ALA A 396 -1.57 24.88 6.84
N ARG A 397 -0.66 23.94 7.13
CA ARG A 397 -0.85 22.92 8.17
C ARG A 397 -0.97 23.56 9.55
N ASN A 398 -0.05 24.45 9.92
CA ASN A 398 -0.05 25.11 11.23
C ASN A 398 -1.33 25.94 11.44
N GLY A 399 -1.76 26.70 10.43
CA GLY A 399 -3.01 27.47 10.52
C GLY A 399 -4.24 26.59 10.76
N TYR A 400 -4.29 25.39 10.17
CA TYR A 400 -5.38 24.43 10.40
C TYR A 400 -5.27 23.74 11.78
N VAL A 401 -4.05 23.38 12.21
CA VAL A 401 -3.76 22.83 13.54
C VAL A 401 -4.13 23.81 14.66
N ASP A 402 -3.81 25.10 14.50
CA ASP A 402 -4.18 26.15 15.46
C ASP A 402 -5.69 26.31 15.57
N LEU A 403 -6.41 26.08 14.48
CA LEU A 403 -7.87 26.13 14.46
C LEU A 403 -8.47 24.95 15.23
N ILE A 404 -7.99 23.73 14.97
CA ILE A 404 -8.40 22.53 15.72
C ILE A 404 -8.12 22.73 17.22
N THR A 405 -6.94 23.26 17.54
CA THR A 405 -6.52 23.56 18.93
C THR A 405 -7.48 24.52 19.61
N ARG A 406 -7.86 25.61 18.94
CA ARG A 406 -8.75 26.64 19.48
C ARG A 406 -10.19 26.17 19.71
N TYR A 407 -10.74 25.33 18.82
CA TYR A 407 -12.17 25.01 18.86
C TYR A 407 -12.50 23.55 19.26
N HIS A 408 -11.56 22.62 19.15
CA HIS A 408 -11.81 21.19 19.33
C HIS A 408 -10.81 20.48 20.29
N GLY A 409 -9.71 21.15 20.65
CA GLY A 409 -8.70 20.67 21.60
C GLY A 409 -7.45 20.13 20.92
N ASP A 410 -6.69 19.28 21.62
CA ASP A 410 -5.37 18.81 21.17
C ASP A 410 -5.45 18.07 19.81
N PRO A 411 -4.85 18.62 18.73
CA PRO A 411 -4.87 18.05 17.38
C PRO A 411 -4.12 16.72 17.28
N ARG A 412 -3.43 16.30 18.35
CA ARG A 412 -2.82 14.97 18.49
C ARG A 412 -3.80 13.89 18.93
N LEU A 413 -4.98 14.27 19.39
CA LEU A 413 -5.96 13.33 19.88
C LEU A 413 -7.03 13.11 18.82
N THR A 414 -7.27 11.85 18.46
CA THR A 414 -8.41 11.47 17.60
C THR A 414 -9.73 12.02 18.14
N SER A 415 -9.87 12.13 19.45
CA SER A 415 -11.06 12.69 20.09
C SER A 415 -11.33 14.14 19.70
N SER A 416 -10.31 14.93 19.35
CA SER A 416 -10.50 16.30 18.86
C SER A 416 -11.13 16.32 17.48
N TYR A 417 -10.73 15.44 16.56
CA TYR A 417 -11.38 15.28 15.26
C TYR A 417 -12.81 14.76 15.42
N ASN A 418 -13.04 13.80 16.32
CA ASN A 418 -14.37 13.24 16.56
C ASN A 418 -15.37 14.32 17.04
N LYS A 419 -14.93 15.28 17.86
CA LYS A 419 -15.77 16.42 18.28
C LYS A 419 -16.22 17.30 17.11
N MET A 420 -15.47 17.33 16.00
CA MET A 420 -15.82 18.13 14.82
C MET A 420 -17.07 17.59 14.10
N TYR A 421 -17.40 16.31 14.25
CA TYR A 421 -18.65 15.74 13.72
C TYR A 421 -19.89 16.27 14.44
N ASN A 422 -19.75 16.71 15.69
CA ASN A 422 -20.84 17.34 16.46
C ASN A 422 -20.92 18.87 16.25
N THR A 423 -20.04 19.44 15.43
CA THR A 423 -20.02 20.87 15.18
C THR A 423 -20.86 21.20 13.94
N GLU A 424 -21.68 22.23 14.04
CA GLU A 424 -22.53 22.72 12.94
C GLU A 424 -21.73 23.03 11.66
N ARG A 425 -22.35 22.77 10.50
CA ARG A 425 -21.76 22.94 9.17
C ARG A 425 -21.17 24.33 9.00
N ASP A 426 -21.97 25.38 9.21
CA ASP A 426 -21.58 26.78 8.95
C ASP A 426 -20.35 27.21 9.75
N ARG A 427 -20.22 26.71 10.98
CA ARG A 427 -19.04 26.98 11.81
C ARG A 427 -17.78 26.34 11.21
N ILE A 428 -17.86 25.07 10.82
CA ILE A 428 -16.73 24.36 10.19
C ILE A 428 -16.35 25.03 8.86
N VAL A 429 -17.33 25.38 8.02
CA VAL A 429 -17.11 26.04 6.73
C VAL A 429 -16.47 27.41 6.92
N THR A 430 -16.98 28.22 7.85
CA THR A 430 -16.41 29.54 8.19
C THR A 430 -14.96 29.42 8.67
N HIS A 431 -14.68 28.45 9.54
CA HIS A 431 -13.34 28.16 10.03
C HIS A 431 -12.39 27.73 8.91
N PHE A 432 -12.84 26.82 8.04
CA PHE A 432 -12.05 26.34 6.92
C PHE A 432 -11.70 27.47 5.94
N HIS A 433 -12.66 28.31 5.58
CA HIS A 433 -12.41 29.45 4.69
C HIS A 433 -11.47 30.49 5.29
N LYS A 434 -11.49 30.71 6.62
CA LYS A 434 -10.49 31.56 7.29
C LYS A 434 -9.06 31.01 7.15
N CYS A 435 -8.88 29.69 7.24
CA CYS A 435 -7.57 29.07 7.01
C CYS A 435 -7.17 29.11 5.53
N GLN A 436 -8.14 29.08 4.62
CA GLN A 436 -7.88 29.06 3.19
C GLN A 436 -7.60 30.47 2.62
N SER A 437 -8.16 31.53 3.21
CA SER A 437 -8.01 32.91 2.74
C SER A 437 -6.59 33.46 2.91
N VAL A 438 -5.79 32.92 3.84
CA VAL A 438 -4.39 33.33 4.06
C VAL A 438 -3.40 32.70 3.08
N ILE A 439 -3.88 31.81 2.22
CA ILE A 439 -3.11 31.10 1.20
C ILE A 439 -3.51 31.68 -0.16
N ARG A 440 -2.56 31.92 -1.06
CA ARG A 440 -2.84 32.28 -2.47
C ARG A 440 -3.55 31.12 -3.17
N ALA A 441 -4.52 31.40 -4.04
CA ALA A 441 -5.31 30.33 -4.68
C ALA A 441 -4.58 29.67 -5.87
N ASP A 442 -3.61 30.34 -6.46
CA ASP A 442 -3.05 30.06 -7.77
C ASP A 442 -1.59 29.57 -7.75
N LEU A 443 -1.08 29.09 -6.61
CA LEU A 443 0.32 28.68 -6.47
C LEU A 443 0.69 27.55 -7.45
N LEU A 444 -0.18 26.55 -7.61
CA LEU A 444 0.08 25.45 -8.55
C LEU A 444 -0.01 25.90 -10.01
N ARG A 445 -0.96 26.80 -10.32
CA ARG A 445 -1.07 27.38 -11.67
C ARG A 445 0.17 28.23 -11.99
N GLU A 446 0.65 29.02 -11.04
CA GLU A 446 1.90 29.78 -11.16
C GLU A 446 3.12 28.86 -11.34
N TYR A 447 3.15 27.72 -10.64
CA TYR A 447 4.18 26.71 -10.85
C TYR A 447 4.21 26.20 -12.29
N PHE A 448 3.06 25.79 -12.84
CA PHE A 448 3.00 25.34 -14.24
C PHE A 448 3.33 26.45 -15.24
N LEU A 449 2.98 27.70 -14.95
CA LEU A 449 3.39 28.84 -15.78
C LEU A 449 4.91 29.03 -15.78
N ARG A 450 5.59 28.84 -14.65
CA ARG A 450 7.06 28.92 -14.56
C ARG A 450 7.77 27.72 -15.18
N LEU A 451 7.11 26.57 -15.22
CA LEU A 451 7.60 25.36 -15.87
C LEU A 451 7.54 25.47 -17.40
N ALA A 452 6.52 26.16 -17.92
CA ALA A 452 6.30 26.33 -19.34
C ALA A 452 7.28 27.33 -19.98
N ALA A 453 7.87 26.95 -21.12
CA ALA A 453 8.72 27.84 -21.92
C ALA A 453 7.92 28.88 -22.73
N SER A 454 6.64 28.61 -22.99
CA SER A 454 5.74 29.50 -23.76
C SER A 454 4.27 29.32 -23.31
N PRO A 455 3.38 30.26 -23.66
CA PRO A 455 1.94 30.10 -23.40
C PRO A 455 1.33 28.84 -24.01
N GLU A 456 1.77 28.43 -25.20
CA GLU A 456 1.33 27.19 -25.86
C GLU A 456 1.77 25.96 -25.06
N ALA A 457 3.02 25.95 -24.57
CA ALA A 457 3.51 24.88 -23.70
C ALA A 457 2.71 24.81 -22.40
N PHE A 458 2.35 25.95 -21.81
CA PHE A 458 1.49 26.00 -20.62
C PHE A 458 0.12 25.39 -20.88
N LEU A 459 -0.50 25.66 -22.03
CA LEU A 459 -1.79 25.06 -22.39
C LEU A 459 -1.70 23.54 -22.49
N HIS A 460 -0.62 23.01 -23.06
CA HIS A 460 -0.40 21.56 -23.14
C HIS A 460 -0.15 20.94 -21.76
N ILE A 461 0.75 21.51 -20.96
CA ILE A 461 1.03 21.07 -19.57
C ILE A 461 -0.25 21.07 -18.74
N ARG A 462 -1.08 22.11 -18.88
CA ARG A 462 -2.36 22.23 -18.19
C ARG A 462 -3.33 21.13 -18.62
N ASP A 463 -3.40 20.83 -19.91
CA ASP A 463 -4.27 19.78 -20.46
C ASP A 463 -3.84 18.39 -19.96
N ASP A 464 -2.54 18.09 -20.02
CA ASP A 464 -1.95 16.83 -19.52
C ASP A 464 -2.16 16.67 -18.01
N PHE A 465 -1.99 17.75 -17.23
CA PHE A 465 -2.28 17.75 -15.80
C PHE A 465 -3.76 17.45 -15.52
N VAL A 466 -4.69 18.08 -16.25
CA VAL A 466 -6.13 17.87 -16.07
C VAL A 466 -6.52 16.43 -16.41
N HIS A 467 -6.03 15.89 -17.53
CA HIS A 467 -6.31 14.51 -17.93
C HIS A 467 -5.75 13.49 -16.93
N SER A 468 -4.50 13.67 -16.47
CA SER A 468 -3.89 12.79 -15.46
C SER A 468 -4.56 12.91 -14.09
N LEU A 469 -5.00 14.12 -13.68
CA LEU A 469 -5.79 14.35 -12.47
C LEU A 469 -7.15 13.64 -12.55
N SER A 470 -7.86 13.74 -13.68
CA SER A 470 -9.15 13.06 -13.89
C SER A 470 -8.99 11.54 -13.85
N ALA A 471 -8.01 10.99 -14.57
CA ALA A 471 -7.74 9.55 -14.62
C ALA A 471 -7.37 9.00 -13.24
N THR A 472 -6.47 9.67 -12.53
CA THR A 472 -6.05 9.28 -11.18
C THR A 472 -7.21 9.38 -10.18
N SER A 473 -8.03 10.42 -10.26
CA SER A 473 -9.15 10.65 -9.33
C SER A 473 -10.25 9.59 -9.47
N ILE A 474 -10.72 9.33 -10.69
CA ILE A 474 -11.78 8.34 -10.92
C ILE A 474 -11.29 6.92 -10.63
N SER A 475 -10.06 6.59 -11.06
CA SER A 475 -9.47 5.27 -10.82
C SER A 475 -9.22 5.03 -9.32
N GLY A 476 -8.69 6.04 -8.61
CA GLY A 476 -8.52 6.02 -7.16
C GLY A 476 -9.84 5.87 -6.42
N TYR A 477 -10.91 6.53 -6.88
CA TYR A 477 -12.26 6.38 -6.31
C TYR A 477 -12.77 4.94 -6.46
N ILE A 478 -12.68 4.34 -7.65
CA ILE A 478 -13.18 2.97 -7.90
C ILE A 478 -12.41 1.96 -7.04
N LEU A 479 -11.08 2.07 -7.01
CA LEU A 479 -10.22 1.20 -6.21
C LEU A 479 -10.26 1.53 -4.71
N GLY A 480 -10.82 2.68 -4.31
CA GLY A 480 -10.88 3.12 -2.91
C GLY A 480 -9.50 3.43 -2.32
N ILE A 481 -8.63 4.07 -3.10
CA ILE A 481 -7.29 4.49 -2.66
C ILE A 481 -7.42 5.73 -1.77
N GLY A 482 -6.92 5.65 -0.53
CA GLY A 482 -6.89 6.75 0.44
C GLY A 482 -5.48 7.19 0.80
N ASP A 483 -5.32 8.01 1.84
CA ASP A 483 -4.06 8.64 2.25
C ASP A 483 -3.44 9.50 1.13
N ARG A 484 -4.30 10.24 0.41
CA ARG A 484 -3.90 11.06 -0.76
C ARG A 484 -3.40 12.46 -0.35
N HIS A 485 -2.37 12.51 0.50
CA HIS A 485 -1.71 13.75 0.89
C HIS A 485 -0.74 14.28 -0.20
N LEU A 486 -0.25 15.51 -0.05
CA LEU A 486 0.55 16.23 -1.06
C LEU A 486 1.88 15.56 -1.45
N GLU A 487 2.38 14.60 -0.67
CA GLU A 487 3.64 13.89 -0.98
C GLU A 487 3.39 12.57 -1.73
N ASN A 488 2.14 12.08 -1.73
CA ASN A 488 1.73 10.87 -2.46
C ASN A 488 1.32 11.16 -3.91
N PHE A 489 1.63 12.36 -4.38
CA PHE A 489 1.53 12.76 -5.78
C PHE A 489 2.86 13.32 -6.23
N LEU A 490 3.42 12.75 -7.28
CA LEU A 490 4.54 13.30 -8.02
C LEU A 490 3.99 14.09 -9.21
N VAL A 491 4.68 15.16 -9.58
CA VAL A 491 4.43 15.95 -10.79
C VAL A 491 5.60 15.74 -11.72
N ASP A 492 5.33 15.28 -12.94
CA ASP A 492 6.33 15.17 -14.00
C ASP A 492 6.72 16.57 -14.49
N LEU A 493 8.02 16.85 -14.50
CA LEU A 493 8.55 18.18 -14.83
C LEU A 493 8.51 18.47 -16.33
N ASN A 494 8.34 17.45 -17.18
CA ASN A 494 8.33 17.62 -18.62
C ASN A 494 6.91 17.86 -19.17
N SER A 495 5.93 17.14 -18.63
CA SER A 495 4.53 17.13 -19.09
C SER A 495 3.55 17.79 -18.12
N GLY A 496 3.92 17.94 -16.84
CA GLY A 496 2.99 18.34 -15.79
C GLY A 496 2.03 17.24 -15.34
N GLN A 497 2.17 16.01 -15.85
CA GLN A 497 1.30 14.90 -15.44
C GLN A 497 1.42 14.59 -13.94
N LEU A 498 0.28 14.29 -13.33
CA LEU A 498 0.17 13.87 -11.94
C LEU A 498 0.32 12.35 -11.84
N ILE A 499 1.25 11.89 -11.00
CA ILE A 499 1.56 10.47 -10.80
C ILE A 499 1.27 10.10 -9.35
N PRO A 500 0.25 9.28 -9.07
CA PRO A 500 -0.02 8.82 -7.72
C PRO A 500 1.04 7.81 -7.29
N ILE A 501 1.50 7.89 -6.05
CA ILE A 501 2.42 6.91 -5.45
C ILE A 501 1.92 6.45 -4.08
N ASP A 502 2.56 5.39 -3.56
CA ASP A 502 2.35 4.80 -2.23
C ASP A 502 0.91 4.33 -1.99
N PHE A 503 0.62 3.04 -2.17
CA PHE A 503 -0.76 2.52 -2.13
C PHE A 503 -1.10 1.71 -0.88
N GLY A 504 -0.45 2.00 0.26
CA GLY A 504 -0.68 1.29 1.53
C GLY A 504 -2.15 1.26 1.97
N HIS A 505 -2.89 2.32 1.66
CA HIS A 505 -4.32 2.39 1.86
C HIS A 505 -5.13 2.25 0.56
N ALA A 506 -5.57 1.02 0.26
CA ALA A 506 -6.43 0.69 -0.88
C ALA A 506 -7.75 0.05 -0.44
N PHE A 507 -8.70 -0.10 -1.38
CA PHE A 507 -10.00 -0.74 -1.18
C PHE A 507 -10.81 -0.16 -0.01
N GLY A 508 -10.71 1.16 0.23
CA GLY A 508 -11.46 1.89 1.25
C GLY A 508 -10.91 1.72 2.67
N SER A 509 -9.71 1.15 2.83
CA SER A 509 -9.11 0.97 4.16
C SER A 509 -8.89 2.27 4.93
N ALA A 510 -8.64 3.38 4.23
CA ALA A 510 -8.47 4.70 4.86
C ALA A 510 -9.75 5.15 5.60
N THR A 511 -10.92 4.96 4.99
CA THR A 511 -12.20 5.29 5.62
C THR A 511 -12.58 4.30 6.72
N GLU A 512 -12.30 3.01 6.51
CA GLU A 512 -12.77 1.94 7.39
C GLU A 512 -11.88 1.67 8.61
N LEU A 513 -10.57 1.95 8.53
CA LEU A 513 -9.59 1.55 9.55
C LEU A 513 -8.88 2.72 10.24
N LEU A 514 -8.81 3.90 9.61
CA LEU A 514 -8.13 5.03 10.24
C LEU A 514 -8.97 5.59 11.39
N PRO A 515 -8.32 6.01 12.50
CA PRO A 515 -9.01 6.68 13.60
C PRO A 515 -9.65 8.00 13.18
N VAL A 516 -8.99 8.74 12.30
CA VAL A 516 -9.55 9.90 11.60
C VAL A 516 -9.82 9.44 10.17
N ALA A 517 -11.06 9.01 9.89
CA ALA A 517 -11.43 8.47 8.60
C ALA A 517 -11.32 9.54 7.49
N GLU A 518 -10.86 9.12 6.32
CA GLU A 518 -10.94 9.95 5.11
C GLU A 518 -12.35 9.87 4.52
N LEU A 519 -13.02 11.02 4.47
CA LEU A 519 -14.41 11.14 4.04
C LEU A 519 -14.56 11.79 2.65
N ILE A 520 -13.48 11.79 1.88
CA ILE A 520 -13.38 12.37 0.55
C ILE A 520 -13.00 11.26 -0.45
N PRO A 521 -13.58 11.26 -1.67
CA PRO A 521 -13.37 10.17 -2.62
C PRO A 521 -12.00 10.22 -3.31
N PHE A 522 -11.46 11.42 -3.49
CA PHE A 522 -10.14 11.70 -4.05
C PHE A 522 -9.74 13.14 -3.68
N ARG A 523 -8.47 13.50 -3.89
CA ARG A 523 -7.97 14.85 -3.64
C ARG A 523 -8.39 15.81 -4.75
N LEU A 524 -9.28 16.76 -4.44
CA LEU A 524 -9.59 17.89 -5.32
C LEU A 524 -9.69 19.19 -4.50
N THR A 525 -8.54 19.72 -4.12
CA THR A 525 -8.41 20.93 -3.29
C THR A 525 -8.29 22.19 -4.14
N ARG A 526 -8.29 23.37 -3.50
CA ARG A 526 -8.31 24.66 -4.20
C ARG A 526 -7.09 24.89 -5.10
N GLN A 527 -5.89 24.41 -4.73
CA GLN A 527 -4.74 24.50 -5.63
C GLN A 527 -4.92 23.66 -6.90
N LEU A 528 -5.61 22.51 -6.82
CA LEU A 528 -5.87 21.66 -7.99
C LEU A 528 -6.95 22.25 -8.87
N THR A 529 -8.03 22.78 -8.29
CA THR A 529 -9.10 23.42 -9.06
C THR A 529 -8.67 24.72 -9.70
N SER A 530 -7.76 25.48 -9.07
CA SER A 530 -7.28 26.76 -9.61
C SER A 530 -6.47 26.63 -10.91
N VAL A 531 -5.92 25.45 -11.20
CA VAL A 531 -5.27 25.16 -12.49
C VAL A 531 -6.27 25.23 -13.64
N CYS A 532 -7.55 24.92 -13.40
CA CYS A 532 -8.60 24.97 -14.40
C CYS A 532 -9.12 26.41 -14.67
N GLU A 533 -8.78 27.38 -13.82
CA GLU A 533 -9.25 28.76 -13.95
C GLU A 533 -8.59 29.48 -15.14
N PRO A 534 -9.31 30.32 -15.91
CA PRO A 534 -10.67 30.82 -15.63
C PRO A 534 -11.83 29.99 -16.21
N ILE A 535 -11.55 28.90 -16.93
CA ILE A 535 -12.58 28.05 -17.55
C ILE A 535 -13.36 27.27 -16.47
N GLY A 536 -12.69 26.91 -15.39
CA GLY A 536 -13.24 26.20 -14.25
C GLY A 536 -13.34 24.69 -14.46
N ILE A 537 -13.69 23.99 -13.38
CA ILE A 537 -13.76 22.52 -13.34
C ILE A 537 -14.84 21.93 -14.26
N ALA A 538 -15.96 22.64 -14.43
CA ALA A 538 -17.05 22.18 -15.29
C ALA A 538 -16.66 22.14 -16.78
N GLY A 539 -15.74 23.02 -17.21
CA GLY A 539 -15.28 23.06 -18.59
C GLY A 539 -14.09 22.13 -18.86
N MET A 540 -13.15 22.01 -17.92
CA MET A 540 -11.91 21.25 -18.15
C MET A 540 -11.91 19.84 -17.53
N LEU A 541 -12.46 19.68 -16.32
CA LEU A 541 -12.30 18.46 -15.52
C LEU A 541 -13.51 17.52 -15.61
N GLU A 542 -14.73 18.06 -15.69
CA GLU A 542 -15.98 17.27 -15.68
C GLU A 542 -16.05 16.32 -16.90
N THR A 543 -15.76 16.81 -18.10
CA THR A 543 -15.79 16.02 -19.35
C THR A 543 -14.88 14.79 -19.31
N PRO A 544 -13.55 14.91 -19.04
CA PRO A 544 -12.69 13.74 -18.97
C PRO A 544 -13.11 12.78 -17.85
N MET A 545 -13.54 13.28 -16.68
CA MET A 545 -14.05 12.42 -15.60
C MET A 545 -15.29 11.60 -16.02
N ILE A 546 -16.22 12.20 -16.77
CA ILE A 546 -17.40 11.50 -17.32
C ILE A 546 -16.97 10.40 -18.29
N GLN A 547 -16.10 10.72 -19.26
CA GLN A 547 -15.64 9.76 -20.26
C GLN A 547 -14.92 8.57 -19.61
N ILE A 548 -14.06 8.82 -18.63
CA ILE A 548 -13.32 7.80 -17.89
C ILE A 548 -14.29 6.91 -17.09
N LEU A 549 -15.18 7.50 -16.30
CA LEU A 549 -16.12 6.73 -15.47
C LEU A 549 -17.10 5.93 -16.34
N GLN A 550 -17.62 6.51 -17.42
CA GLN A 550 -18.49 5.82 -18.36
C GLN A 550 -17.79 4.59 -18.97
N THR A 551 -16.55 4.76 -19.42
CA THR A 551 -15.76 3.66 -20.00
C THR A 551 -15.55 2.53 -18.99
N PHE A 552 -15.27 2.86 -17.73
CA PHE A 552 -15.16 1.85 -16.68
C PHE A 552 -16.50 1.16 -16.34
N GLN A 553 -17.63 1.85 -16.41
CA GLN A 553 -18.95 1.24 -16.19
C GLN A 553 -19.33 0.28 -17.33
N GLU A 554 -19.05 0.65 -18.58
CA GLU A 554 -19.25 -0.20 -19.75
C GLU A 554 -18.41 -1.48 -19.67
N ASN A 555 -17.20 -1.39 -19.10
CA ASN A 555 -16.26 -2.50 -18.94
C ASN A 555 -16.21 -3.06 -17.50
N LYS A 556 -17.25 -2.84 -16.69
CA LYS A 556 -17.24 -3.16 -15.25
C LYS A 556 -16.91 -4.61 -14.93
N ASN A 557 -17.33 -5.55 -15.78
CA ASN A 557 -17.11 -6.98 -15.55
C ASN A 557 -15.62 -7.33 -15.63
N THR A 558 -14.89 -6.75 -16.59
CA THR A 558 -13.43 -6.96 -16.71
C THR A 558 -12.73 -6.42 -15.47
N LEU A 559 -13.05 -5.20 -15.06
CA LEU A 559 -12.43 -4.58 -13.89
C LEU A 559 -12.76 -5.31 -12.58
N LEU A 560 -14.03 -5.67 -12.36
CA LEU A 560 -14.46 -6.43 -11.18
C LEU A 560 -13.82 -7.81 -11.14
N ASN A 561 -13.63 -8.46 -12.29
CA ASN A 561 -12.93 -9.73 -12.36
C ASN A 561 -11.46 -9.60 -11.96
N SER A 562 -10.74 -8.61 -12.50
CA SER A 562 -9.35 -8.35 -12.10
C SER A 562 -9.24 -8.03 -10.60
N MET A 563 -10.14 -7.18 -10.08
CA MET A 563 -10.17 -6.86 -8.64
C MET A 563 -10.46 -8.09 -7.78
N ASP A 564 -11.36 -8.98 -8.20
CA ASP A 564 -11.76 -10.16 -7.42
C ASP A 564 -10.59 -11.12 -7.19
N VAL A 565 -9.83 -11.36 -8.25
CA VAL A 565 -8.60 -12.18 -8.19
C VAL A 565 -7.61 -11.62 -7.18
N PHE A 566 -7.45 -10.30 -7.15
CA PHE A 566 -6.45 -9.65 -6.30
C PHE A 566 -6.90 -9.56 -4.85
N ILE A 567 -8.17 -9.29 -4.59
CA ILE A 567 -8.69 -9.17 -3.21
C ILE A 567 -8.71 -10.53 -2.51
N LYS A 568 -8.86 -11.63 -3.27
CA LYS A 568 -8.82 -13.02 -2.76
C LYS A 568 -7.43 -13.62 -2.65
N GLU A 569 -6.36 -12.87 -2.90
CA GLU A 569 -5.00 -13.43 -2.88
C GLU A 569 -4.64 -13.96 -1.47
N PRO A 570 -4.40 -15.27 -1.31
CA PRO A 570 -4.40 -15.94 0.00
C PRO A 570 -3.24 -15.50 0.91
N LEU A 571 -2.12 -15.09 0.32
CA LEU A 571 -0.92 -14.70 1.05
C LEU A 571 -0.86 -13.19 1.35
N LEU A 572 -1.81 -12.38 0.87
CA LEU A 572 -1.82 -10.93 1.03
C LEU A 572 -2.90 -10.49 2.01
N ASP A 573 -2.54 -10.32 3.29
CA ASP A 573 -3.44 -9.77 4.31
C ASP A 573 -3.38 -8.23 4.31
N TRP A 574 -4.05 -7.64 3.33
CA TRP A 574 -4.18 -6.20 3.16
C TRP A 574 -4.81 -5.50 4.37
N ARG A 575 -5.68 -6.20 5.12
CA ARG A 575 -6.27 -5.67 6.37
C ARG A 575 -5.19 -5.50 7.43
N LYS A 576 -4.32 -6.50 7.61
CA LYS A 576 -3.17 -6.39 8.53
C LYS A 576 -2.19 -5.30 8.08
N ILE A 577 -1.92 -5.18 6.78
CA ILE A 577 -1.05 -4.12 6.24
C ILE A 577 -1.63 -2.75 6.58
N ALA A 578 -2.89 -2.49 6.22
CA ALA A 578 -3.56 -1.23 6.50
C ALA A 578 -3.72 -0.95 8.01
N MET A 579 -3.93 -1.98 8.86
CA MET A 579 -3.93 -1.81 10.31
C MET A 579 -2.54 -1.46 10.87
N ARG A 580 -1.46 -2.04 10.34
CA ARG A 580 -0.09 -1.68 10.75
C ARG A 580 0.20 -0.23 10.39
N GLU A 581 -0.20 0.20 9.19
CA GLU A 581 -0.09 1.60 8.75
C GLU A 581 -0.94 2.54 9.61
N ALA A 582 -2.20 2.22 9.87
CA ALA A 582 -3.07 3.00 10.76
C ALA A 582 -2.48 3.14 12.17
N LYS A 583 -1.91 2.06 12.73
CA LYS A 583 -1.20 2.07 14.03
C LYS A 583 0.06 2.94 13.97
N ARG A 584 0.75 2.99 12.84
CA ARG A 584 1.94 3.85 12.64
C ARG A 584 1.53 5.31 12.52
N GLN A 585 0.53 5.64 11.72
CA GLN A 585 -0.04 6.98 11.63
C GLN A 585 -0.51 7.47 13.00
N SER A 586 -1.18 6.61 13.77
CA SER A 586 -1.57 6.92 15.16
C SER A 586 -0.36 7.23 16.05
N ARG A 587 0.71 6.42 15.98
CA ARG A 587 1.97 6.66 16.73
C ARG A 587 2.68 7.95 16.30
N PHE A 588 2.52 8.35 15.05
CA PHE A 588 3.11 9.56 14.49
C PHE A 588 2.45 10.85 14.92
N ILE A 589 1.12 10.84 15.02
CA ILE A 589 0.35 11.93 15.61
C ILE A 589 0.93 12.27 16.99
N PHE A 590 1.39 11.27 17.75
CA PHE A 590 2.05 11.47 19.05
C PHE A 590 3.53 11.91 18.99
N SER A 591 4.26 11.72 17.89
CA SER A 591 5.73 11.92 17.84
C SER A 591 6.18 13.23 17.18
N PHE A 592 5.43 13.78 16.22
CA PHE A 592 5.85 14.93 15.42
C PHE A 592 5.84 16.29 16.16
N LEU A 593 5.22 16.36 17.33
CA LEU A 593 5.08 17.60 18.11
C LEU A 593 6.00 17.67 19.32
N LYS A 594 7.04 16.82 19.37
CA LYS A 594 8.06 16.80 20.42
C LYS A 594 9.39 17.44 20.00
N ALA A 595 9.40 18.33 19.02
CA ALA A 595 10.54 19.19 18.71
C ALA A 595 10.36 20.53 19.44
N PRO A 596 11.15 20.84 20.49
CA PRO A 596 11.28 22.21 20.95
C PRO A 596 12.18 22.96 19.96
N GLU A 597 11.74 24.16 19.59
CA GLU A 597 12.58 25.17 18.98
C GLU A 597 13.78 25.47 19.88
N SER A 598 14.97 25.54 19.28
CA SER A 598 16.15 26.11 19.89
C SER A 598 15.93 27.61 20.12
N GLY A 599 15.83 28.01 21.38
CA GLY A 599 15.79 29.42 21.80
C GLY A 599 15.49 29.52 23.29
N GLY A 600 16.48 29.91 24.08
CA GLY A 600 16.44 29.82 25.54
C GLY A 600 15.57 30.87 26.23
N SER A 601 15.06 30.48 27.40
CA SER A 601 14.97 31.34 28.58
C SER A 601 14.63 30.47 29.79
N THR A 602 15.48 30.61 30.80
CA THR A 602 15.48 29.98 32.12
C THR A 602 14.21 30.24 32.91
N ALA A 603 13.65 29.21 33.54
CA ALA A 603 12.85 29.36 34.75
C ALA A 603 13.00 28.10 35.62
N GLU A 604 13.63 28.30 36.76
CA GLU A 604 13.87 27.33 37.83
C GLU A 604 12.54 26.80 38.41
N LEU A 605 12.44 25.49 38.61
CA LEU A 605 11.40 24.87 39.43
C LEU A 605 12.05 24.40 40.72
N THR A 606 11.83 25.17 41.78
CA THR A 606 12.13 24.80 43.16
C THR A 606 11.23 23.63 43.58
N SER A 607 11.88 22.61 44.09
CA SER A 607 11.31 21.54 44.90
C SER A 607 10.54 22.09 46.10
N ASP A 608 9.40 21.49 46.42
CA ASP A 608 9.09 21.21 47.81
C ASP A 608 8.25 19.94 47.99
N ASN A 609 8.56 19.29 49.10
CA ASN A 609 8.38 17.89 49.43
C ASN A 609 7.50 17.79 50.69
N SER A 610 6.64 16.77 50.78
CA SER A 610 6.07 16.10 51.98
C SER A 610 4.71 15.49 51.59
N GLY A 611 4.43 14.19 51.66
CA GLY A 611 4.65 13.23 52.74
C GLY A 611 3.63 13.52 53.85
N SER A 612 2.60 12.73 54.19
CA SER A 612 2.48 11.28 54.34
C SER A 612 1.05 10.97 54.85
N GLY A 613 0.59 9.71 54.79
CA GLY A 613 -0.62 9.28 55.51
C GLY A 613 -1.23 7.96 55.04
N GLN A 614 -0.93 6.88 55.77
CA GLN A 614 -1.49 5.52 55.62
C GLN A 614 -2.89 5.37 56.25
N SER A 615 -3.72 4.47 55.73
CA SER A 615 -4.67 3.54 56.44
C SER A 615 -5.71 3.02 55.41
N SER A 616 -5.82 1.74 55.05
CA SER A 616 -6.17 0.49 55.75
C SER A 616 -7.68 0.19 55.86
N GLY A 617 -8.12 -0.92 55.25
CA GLY A 617 -9.35 -1.69 55.55
C GLY A 617 -10.67 -1.04 55.12
N THR A 618 -11.76 -1.71 54.74
CA THR A 618 -12.20 -3.08 55.04
C THR A 618 -13.37 -3.46 54.11
N ARG A 619 -13.63 -4.77 54.02
CA ARG A 619 -14.68 -5.48 53.26
C ARG A 619 -16.12 -5.01 53.54
N GLY A 620 -16.99 -5.12 52.53
CA GLY A 620 -18.44 -5.19 52.68
C GLY A 620 -19.07 -5.87 51.45
N ALA A 621 -19.66 -7.04 51.64
CA ALA A 621 -20.37 -7.82 50.64
C ALA A 621 -21.90 -7.63 50.82
N SER A 622 -22.64 -7.49 49.72
CA SER A 622 -24.10 -7.74 49.64
C SER A 622 -24.48 -7.86 48.16
N SER A 623 -24.77 -9.08 47.69
CA SER A 623 -26.10 -9.70 47.60
C SER A 623 -26.81 -9.43 46.27
N SER A 624 -26.67 -10.41 45.38
CA SER A 624 -27.65 -10.90 44.40
C SER A 624 -29.08 -10.39 44.57
N ARG A 625 -29.62 -9.77 43.51
CA ARG A 625 -31.05 -9.88 43.14
C ARG A 625 -31.18 -10.07 41.64
N ASN A 626 -31.63 -11.28 41.29
CA ASN A 626 -32.14 -11.65 39.98
C ASN A 626 -33.32 -10.75 39.60
N ASN A 627 -33.31 -10.24 38.37
CA ASN A 627 -34.53 -9.91 37.66
C ASN A 627 -34.41 -10.40 36.23
N THR A 628 -35.13 -11.48 35.97
CA THR A 628 -35.45 -12.03 34.66
C THR A 628 -36.25 -11.02 33.84
N SER A 629 -35.73 -10.60 32.70
CA SER A 629 -36.55 -10.12 31.59
C SER A 629 -36.07 -10.78 30.30
N THR A 630 -36.96 -11.57 29.74
CA THR A 630 -36.88 -12.30 28.49
C THR A 630 -36.88 -11.31 27.33
N GLY A 631 -35.76 -11.22 26.61
CA GLY A 631 -35.64 -10.49 25.36
C GLY A 631 -34.70 -11.24 24.43
N SER A 632 -35.28 -12.04 23.53
CA SER A 632 -34.58 -12.78 22.49
C SER A 632 -33.72 -11.84 21.64
N ARG A 633 -32.40 -11.94 21.78
CA ARG A 633 -31.42 -11.41 20.81
C ARG A 633 -30.65 -12.60 20.26
N ASN A 634 -31.06 -13.05 19.08
CA ASN A 634 -30.19 -13.83 18.20
C ASN A 634 -29.05 -12.92 17.74
N SER A 635 -27.95 -12.88 18.50
CA SER A 635 -26.64 -12.51 17.97
C SER A 635 -25.91 -13.80 17.67
N SER A 636 -26.02 -14.27 16.42
CA SER A 636 -25.10 -15.28 15.90
C SER A 636 -23.70 -14.70 15.97
N SER A 637 -22.86 -15.26 16.85
CA SER A 637 -21.44 -14.98 16.87
C SER A 637 -20.83 -15.57 15.60
N THR A 638 -20.68 -14.75 14.57
CA THR A 638 -19.84 -15.08 13.40
C THR A 638 -18.43 -15.35 13.88
N THR A 639 -17.86 -16.49 13.50
CA THR A 639 -16.47 -16.85 13.84
C THR A 639 -15.49 -15.93 13.13
N LEU A 640 -14.26 -15.79 13.66
CA LEU A 640 -13.20 -14.96 13.06
C LEU A 640 -12.93 -15.35 11.58
N ASP A 641 -13.07 -16.64 11.25
CA ASP A 641 -12.94 -17.17 9.89
C ASP A 641 -14.06 -16.71 8.95
N GLN A 642 -15.28 -16.53 9.46
CA GLN A 642 -16.40 -15.98 8.69
C GLN A 642 -16.23 -14.47 8.43
N GLU A 643 -15.64 -13.72 9.36
CA GLU A 643 -15.27 -12.31 9.12
C GLU A 643 -14.15 -12.17 8.08
N ILE A 644 -13.19 -13.10 8.05
CA ILE A 644 -12.07 -13.10 7.08
C ILE A 644 -12.56 -13.37 5.66
N ALA A 645 -13.50 -14.31 5.46
CA ALA A 645 -14.06 -14.63 4.15
C ALA A 645 -15.06 -13.57 3.62
N TRP A 646 -15.76 -12.86 4.50
CA TRP A 646 -16.77 -11.86 4.13
C TRP A 646 -16.15 -10.54 3.65
N TYR A 647 -14.96 -10.21 4.12
CA TYR A 647 -14.31 -8.92 3.89
C TYR A 647 -13.91 -8.68 2.41
N PRO A 648 -13.34 -9.66 1.67
CA PRO A 648 -13.14 -9.56 0.22
C PRO A 648 -14.41 -9.26 -0.60
N GLN A 649 -15.48 -10.01 -0.33
CA GLN A 649 -16.75 -9.88 -1.05
C GLN A 649 -17.36 -8.49 -0.84
N GLN A 650 -17.25 -7.97 0.38
CA GLN A 650 -17.72 -6.64 0.72
C GLN A 650 -17.01 -5.54 -0.08
N LYS A 651 -15.71 -5.67 -0.34
CA LYS A 651 -14.96 -4.66 -1.12
C LYS A 651 -15.30 -4.69 -2.60
N LEU A 652 -15.50 -5.89 -3.14
CA LEU A 652 -16.01 -6.04 -4.50
C LEU A 652 -17.40 -5.48 -4.67
N GLU A 653 -18.28 -5.66 -3.67
CA GLU A 653 -19.60 -5.06 -3.71
C GLU A 653 -19.54 -3.54 -3.68
N THR A 654 -18.69 -2.96 -2.83
CA THR A 654 -18.46 -1.51 -2.85
C THR A 654 -17.94 -1.04 -4.21
N ALA A 655 -17.01 -1.75 -4.85
CA ALA A 655 -16.55 -1.39 -6.19
C ALA A 655 -17.66 -1.53 -7.25
N ARG A 656 -18.46 -2.59 -7.17
CA ARG A 656 -19.62 -2.83 -8.06
C ARG A 656 -20.65 -1.72 -7.95
N ASN A 657 -20.93 -1.26 -6.74
CA ASN A 657 -21.84 -0.16 -6.44
C ASN A 657 -21.36 1.15 -7.08
N LYS A 658 -20.08 1.48 -6.91
CA LYS A 658 -19.44 2.64 -7.56
C LYS A 658 -19.54 2.58 -9.10
N LEU A 659 -19.44 1.38 -9.68
CA LEU A 659 -19.57 1.11 -11.11
C LEU A 659 -21.04 0.92 -11.59
N SER A 660 -22.03 1.12 -10.71
CA SER A 660 -23.45 0.89 -11.01
C SER A 660 -24.32 2.11 -10.68
N LEU A 661 -23.77 3.31 -10.90
CA LEU A 661 -24.43 4.62 -10.70
C LEU A 661 -24.91 4.88 -9.26
N GLU A 662 -24.35 4.19 -8.26
CA GLU A 662 -24.70 4.49 -6.87
C GLU A 662 -24.14 5.86 -6.47
N ASN A 663 -24.94 6.60 -5.69
CA ASN A 663 -24.60 7.93 -5.25
C ASN A 663 -23.34 7.89 -4.35
N PRO A 664 -22.29 8.66 -4.68
CA PRO A 664 -21.05 8.69 -3.92
C PRO A 664 -21.23 8.97 -2.43
N GLY A 665 -22.15 9.85 -2.05
CA GLY A 665 -22.43 10.16 -0.64
C GLY A 665 -22.95 8.96 0.15
N TYR A 666 -23.77 8.12 -0.48
CA TYR A 666 -24.29 6.88 0.11
C TYR A 666 -23.20 5.80 0.19
N THR A 667 -22.41 5.62 -0.87
CA THR A 667 -21.29 4.66 -0.83
C THR A 667 -20.27 5.03 0.25
N MET A 668 -19.98 6.32 0.43
CA MET A 668 -19.10 6.81 1.50
C MET A 668 -19.71 6.55 2.89
N ALA A 669 -20.99 6.86 3.09
CA ALA A 669 -21.69 6.60 4.35
C ALA A 669 -21.65 5.10 4.72
N GLN A 670 -21.90 4.20 3.77
CA GLN A 670 -21.81 2.75 3.98
C GLN A 670 -20.40 2.30 4.38
N SER A 671 -19.35 2.89 3.77
CA SER A 671 -17.96 2.62 4.17
C SER A 671 -17.67 3.07 5.60
N VAL A 672 -18.18 4.22 6.02
CA VAL A 672 -17.99 4.73 7.39
C VAL A 672 -18.64 3.83 8.44
N LEU A 673 -19.82 3.27 8.17
CA LEU A 673 -20.52 2.37 9.11
C LEU A 673 -19.68 1.13 9.49
N ARG A 674 -18.72 0.76 8.65
CA ARG A 674 -17.79 -0.36 8.87
C ARG A 674 -16.63 0.01 9.79
N ASN A 675 -16.38 1.31 10.00
CA ASN A 675 -15.34 1.77 10.91
C ASN A 675 -15.80 1.62 12.37
N SER A 676 -15.19 0.65 13.06
CA SER A 676 -15.51 0.33 14.45
C SER A 676 -15.10 1.40 15.45
N LEU A 677 -14.11 2.25 15.10
CA LEU A 677 -13.63 3.35 15.94
C LEU A 677 -14.60 4.54 15.96
N LEU A 678 -15.53 4.60 14.99
CA LEU A 678 -16.45 5.73 14.79
C LEU A 678 -17.90 5.40 15.16
N LYS A 679 -18.18 4.25 15.81
CA LYS A 679 -19.55 3.81 16.18
C LYS A 679 -20.38 4.88 16.89
N GLY A 680 -19.76 5.69 17.74
CA GLY A 680 -20.44 6.78 18.46
C GLY A 680 -20.81 8.00 17.61
N PHE A 681 -20.31 8.08 16.38
CA PHE A 681 -20.45 9.23 15.47
C PHE A 681 -21.05 8.85 14.11
N HIS A 682 -21.48 7.59 13.93
CA HIS A 682 -21.97 7.08 12.64
C HIS A 682 -23.08 7.93 12.04
N SER A 683 -24.08 8.33 12.83
CA SER A 683 -25.20 9.15 12.34
C SER A 683 -24.74 10.54 11.87
N GLN A 684 -23.84 11.17 12.62
CA GLN A 684 -23.31 12.49 12.29
C GLN A 684 -22.47 12.42 11.02
N ILE A 685 -21.60 11.42 10.90
CA ILE A 685 -20.74 11.28 9.72
C ILE A 685 -21.58 10.91 8.49
N GLU A 686 -22.59 10.05 8.63
CA GLU A 686 -23.53 9.73 7.55
C GLU A 686 -24.23 10.99 7.03
N LYS A 687 -24.72 11.86 7.93
CA LYS A 687 -25.33 13.14 7.55
C LYS A 687 -24.34 14.02 6.76
N VAL A 688 -23.09 14.13 7.23
CA VAL A 688 -22.06 14.95 6.57
C VAL A 688 -21.67 14.35 5.20
N ALA A 689 -21.55 13.03 5.08
CA ALA A 689 -21.22 12.34 3.84
C ALA A 689 -22.33 12.48 2.79
N LYS A 690 -23.60 12.32 3.18
CA LYS A 690 -24.76 12.52 2.31
C LYS A 690 -24.98 13.99 1.93
N GLY A 691 -24.51 14.92 2.75
CA GLY A 691 -24.61 16.36 2.51
C GLY A 691 -25.99 16.93 2.80
N GLU A 692 -26.17 18.21 2.49
CA GLU A 692 -27.41 18.95 2.76
C GLU A 692 -28.02 19.48 1.44
N PRO A 693 -29.33 19.29 1.18
CA PRO A 693 -29.94 19.65 -0.11
C PRO A 693 -29.80 21.12 -0.51
N GLU A 694 -29.66 22.02 0.47
CA GLU A 694 -29.45 23.45 0.27
C GLU A 694 -28.09 23.76 -0.39
N TYR A 695 -27.06 22.98 -0.05
CA TYR A 695 -25.67 23.25 -0.43
C TYR A 695 -25.11 22.25 -1.45
N ASN A 696 -25.55 21.00 -1.39
CA ASN A 696 -24.89 19.89 -2.04
C ASN A 696 -25.80 19.21 -3.07
N ILE A 697 -25.30 19.05 -4.31
CA ILE A 697 -26.03 18.31 -5.34
C ILE A 697 -26.23 16.85 -4.95
N ARG A 698 -25.25 16.21 -4.30
CA ARG A 698 -25.33 14.80 -3.91
C ARG A 698 -26.46 14.50 -2.91
N ALA A 699 -26.95 15.51 -2.19
CA ALA A 699 -28.08 15.39 -1.26
C ALA A 699 -29.45 15.58 -1.95
N ARG A 700 -29.48 16.19 -3.13
CA ARG A 700 -30.68 16.33 -3.97
C ARG A 700 -30.90 15.10 -4.87
N VAL A 701 -29.86 14.29 -5.03
CA VAL A 701 -29.89 13.01 -5.74
C VAL A 701 -30.18 11.90 -4.75
N GLY A 702 -31.05 10.95 -5.12
CA GLY A 702 -31.35 9.78 -4.29
C GLY A 702 -30.18 8.81 -4.19
N GLU A 703 -30.45 7.57 -3.78
CA GLU A 703 -29.42 6.52 -3.65
C GLU A 703 -28.73 6.16 -4.97
N LYS A 704 -29.42 6.35 -6.10
CA LYS A 704 -28.90 6.12 -7.45
C LYS A 704 -28.92 7.40 -8.26
N CYS A 705 -27.83 7.64 -8.96
CA CYS A 705 -27.71 8.69 -9.96
C CYS A 705 -28.44 8.28 -11.24
N ALA A 706 -29.06 9.26 -11.91
CA ALA A 706 -29.75 9.07 -13.19
C ALA A 706 -28.79 8.87 -14.37
N SER A 707 -27.54 9.34 -14.25
CA SER A 707 -26.52 9.24 -15.29
C SER A 707 -25.11 9.29 -14.73
N VAL A 708 -24.11 8.91 -15.55
CA VAL A 708 -22.68 9.05 -15.22
C VAL A 708 -22.33 10.50 -14.93
N GLN A 709 -22.90 11.45 -15.69
CA GLN A 709 -22.69 12.88 -15.47
C GLN A 709 -23.15 13.32 -14.09
N GLU A 710 -24.34 12.90 -13.66
CA GLU A 710 -24.84 13.22 -12.31
C GLU A 710 -23.94 12.59 -11.23
N GLN A 711 -23.46 11.37 -11.44
CA GLN A 711 -22.54 10.71 -10.53
C GLN A 711 -21.20 11.45 -10.41
N VAL A 712 -20.62 11.90 -11.53
CA VAL A 712 -19.39 12.72 -11.54
C VAL A 712 -19.60 14.06 -10.82
N ARG A 713 -20.74 14.72 -11.02
CA ARG A 713 -21.05 15.97 -10.29
C ARG A 713 -21.17 15.73 -8.79
N CYS A 714 -21.79 14.62 -8.37
CA CYS A 714 -21.84 14.23 -6.97
C CYS A 714 -20.45 13.91 -6.40
N LEU A 715 -19.54 13.32 -7.20
CA LEU A 715 -18.15 13.06 -6.80
C LEU A 715 -17.36 14.35 -6.60
N ILE A 716 -17.46 15.29 -7.54
CA ILE A 716 -16.81 16.61 -7.46
C ILE A 716 -17.34 17.39 -6.25
N ASP A 717 -18.65 17.43 -6.04
CA ASP A 717 -19.28 18.06 -4.86
C ASP A 717 -18.78 17.42 -3.56
N LEU A 718 -18.72 16.09 -3.47
CA LEU A 718 -18.19 15.39 -2.30
C LEU A 718 -16.69 15.68 -2.06
N ALA A 719 -15.88 15.74 -3.11
CA ALA A 719 -14.43 15.98 -3.02
C ALA A 719 -14.07 17.42 -2.65
N THR A 720 -14.94 18.38 -2.99
CA THR A 720 -14.69 19.82 -2.81
C THR A 720 -15.46 20.43 -1.64
N ASP A 721 -16.34 19.69 -0.95
CA ASP A 721 -17.18 20.21 0.13
C ASP A 721 -16.32 20.74 1.31
N PRO A 722 -16.35 22.05 1.61
CA PRO A 722 -15.61 22.63 2.73
C PRO A 722 -15.97 22.01 4.08
N ALA A 723 -17.18 21.46 4.23
CA ALA A 723 -17.59 20.76 5.43
C ALA A 723 -16.84 19.44 5.63
N LEU A 724 -16.49 18.73 4.55
CA LEU A 724 -15.70 17.50 4.62
C LEU A 724 -14.21 17.81 4.74
N LEU A 725 -13.71 18.72 3.90
CA LEU A 725 -12.32 19.18 3.92
C LEU A 725 -11.95 19.75 5.29
N GLY A 726 -12.85 20.53 5.89
CA GLY A 726 -12.68 21.10 7.23
C GLY A 726 -12.76 20.11 8.39
N ARG A 727 -13.03 18.81 8.15
CA ARG A 727 -13.00 17.73 9.15
C ARG A 727 -11.92 16.68 8.87
N THR A 728 -11.08 16.93 7.85
CA THR A 728 -10.04 15.98 7.42
C THR A 728 -8.82 16.08 8.34
N TYR A 729 -8.03 15.01 8.41
CA TYR A 729 -6.77 14.96 9.14
C TYR A 729 -5.81 16.08 8.72
N SER A 730 -5.15 16.73 9.70
CA SER A 730 -4.28 17.87 9.42
C SER A 730 -3.07 17.55 8.54
N GLY A 731 -2.53 16.33 8.61
CA GLY A 731 -1.44 15.88 7.73
C GLY A 731 -1.84 15.77 6.27
N TRP A 732 -3.14 15.58 5.99
CA TRP A 732 -3.67 15.55 4.61
C TRP A 732 -3.61 16.92 3.92
N SER A 733 -3.45 18.00 4.69
CA SER A 733 -3.35 19.39 4.22
C SER A 733 -4.54 19.81 3.33
N PRO A 734 -5.77 19.86 3.88
CA PRO A 734 -6.99 20.11 3.09
C PRO A 734 -7.13 21.54 2.56
N THR A 735 -6.40 22.50 3.13
CA THR A 735 -6.47 23.92 2.73
C THR A 735 -5.63 24.26 1.50
N LEU A 736 -4.75 23.34 1.06
CA LEU A 736 -3.91 23.48 -0.14
C LEU A 736 -4.50 22.72 -1.32
#